data_AF-A0A953YDM2-F1
#
_entry.id   AF-A0A953YDM2-F1
#
_cell.length_a   1.000
_cell.length_b   1.000
_cell.length_c   1.000
_cell.angle_alpha   90.00
_cell.angle_beta   90.00
_cell.angle_gamma   90.00
#
_symmetry.space_group_name_H-M   'P 1'
#
loop_
_entity.id
_entity.type
_entity.pdbx_description
1 polymer ?
#
loop_
_entity_poly.entity_id
_entity_poly.type
_entity_poly.pdbx_seq_one_letter_code
_entity_poly.pdbx_strand_id
1 'polypeptide(L)'
;MRVRRPLLASAILAAAMAVPITAGAQSIIPRCRGMLFSTSEDFTMQRGEAPDGNPIVSDGDLLNFDPGSGQTTVCLRNAQLLRRFDIPETDLGLDAVAALGEKRETLAFSTELDSIHGQFTAGDLLFISTVPFLNGLIIPNAALLAQTKLQPRYDIGLDAVSFVGNQERLLEALKAVSEAGRERLASNPGLLAEILRKFKVDILFSTEGTAPVPKAPAFIDGDLLSAATGAIFRSHADLLPNLPAGIPVRGADFGLDAYTLGLDPRTNGVAELLSTEVDGRARVAFTDGDVLTPGPNVRYKNFDLLKSLSPPTFDLGLDALHLDLADIACASPVITDISEVPVGFINFATGLAMSGGLSDRPFGHDIRIQGALPSAVSCPDYANFEYRVELDDGSGFPAIGDPNTLTVPANWSRKVDANPNPMILDCPLGAPNDIYDPKPGGWFELSDYRRWDECSYGDNESLAVWDSGALATGLNPTDPPVMVRFRIVMREIGAAVPTFVGPPVQIRLDNTNYDLPVSKDMPLSGDISMTLAAAAGSGLTVNDCKVEGDPGSVVLDLLGRARDSHFWRYTLRWAGGNAVGWHAIAPSVDNVFDNDGSDRPELSLTGTQPPNDTAVLLSTFDLTAAHQAATGSSELPVECGYTIEMRAWDRTIVGNFSPGANNFHGTVRYEEYPLSFCYRPTQN
;
A
#
# COMPACT_ATOMS: atom_id res chain seq x y z
N MET A 1 -18.39 49.86 80.73
CA MET A 1 -17.44 48.99 81.47
C MET A 1 -17.67 47.53 81.07
N ARG A 2 -16.97 47.07 80.04
CA ARG A 2 -16.51 45.68 79.80
C ARG A 2 -15.85 45.68 78.42
N VAL A 3 -14.55 45.87 78.46
CA VAL A 3 -13.62 45.84 77.33
C VAL A 3 -13.59 44.41 76.78
N ARG A 4 -13.83 44.23 75.48
CA ARG A 4 -13.44 43.01 74.76
C ARG A 4 -12.44 43.40 73.69
N ARG A 5 -11.29 42.72 73.77
CA ARG A 5 -10.06 42.91 72.99
C ARG A 5 -10.27 42.56 71.51
N PRO A 6 -9.54 43.19 70.57
CA PRO A 6 -9.51 42.79 69.17
C PRO A 6 -8.59 41.57 69.00
N LEU A 7 -9.05 40.57 68.25
CA LEU A 7 -8.22 39.51 67.70
C LEU A 7 -7.66 40.01 66.37
N LEU A 8 -6.34 40.11 66.28
CA LEU A 8 -5.60 40.24 65.03
C LEU A 8 -5.94 39.04 64.14
N ALA A 9 -6.56 39.30 62.99
CA ALA A 9 -6.56 38.36 61.87
C ALA A 9 -5.40 38.74 60.95
N SER A 10 -4.34 37.91 60.95
CA SER A 10 -3.25 37.98 59.98
C SER A 10 -3.80 37.78 58.57
N ALA A 11 -3.70 38.80 57.73
CA ALA A 11 -3.86 38.69 56.30
C ALA A 11 -2.63 37.97 55.72
N ILE A 12 -2.74 36.66 55.46
CA ILE A 12 -1.82 35.97 54.56
C ILE A 12 -2.34 36.23 53.14
N LEU A 13 -1.64 37.12 52.46
CA LEU A 13 -1.81 37.44 51.05
C LEU A 13 -1.32 36.25 50.22
N ALA A 14 -2.21 35.28 49.94
CA ALA A 14 -1.95 34.27 48.93
C ALA A 14 -2.17 34.92 47.55
N ALA A 15 -1.07 35.27 46.89
CA ALA A 15 -1.07 35.62 45.48
C ALA A 15 -1.51 34.38 44.69
N ALA A 16 -2.81 34.27 44.41
CA ALA A 16 -3.31 33.38 43.39
C ALA A 16 -2.78 33.91 42.05
N MET A 17 -1.68 33.32 41.57
CA MET A 17 -1.33 33.40 40.16
C MET A 17 -2.49 32.77 39.39
N ALA A 18 -3.36 33.61 38.84
CA ALA A 18 -4.26 33.21 37.79
C ALA A 18 -3.38 32.78 36.61
N VAL A 19 -3.09 31.48 36.52
CA VAL A 19 -2.69 30.88 35.26
C VAL A 19 -3.88 31.09 34.33
N PRO A 20 -3.75 31.85 33.23
CA PRO A 20 -4.77 31.82 32.21
C PRO A 20 -4.79 30.39 31.69
N ILE A 21 -5.84 29.64 32.02
CA ILE A 21 -6.18 28.43 31.29
C ILE A 21 -6.58 28.94 29.90
N THR A 22 -5.60 29.08 29.03
CA THR A 22 -5.86 29.05 27.60
C THR A 22 -6.34 27.63 27.31
N ALA A 23 -7.64 27.41 27.47
CA ALA A 23 -8.33 26.33 26.79
C ALA A 23 -8.15 26.62 25.31
N GLY A 24 -7.06 26.09 24.73
CA GLY A 24 -6.88 26.08 23.30
C GLY A 24 -8.00 25.24 22.73
N ALA A 25 -9.07 25.89 22.28
CA ALA A 25 -9.98 25.33 21.31
C ALA A 25 -9.21 25.20 19.99
N GLN A 26 -8.22 24.31 19.96
CA GLN A 26 -7.82 23.70 18.70
C GLN A 26 -9.07 22.95 18.22
N SER A 27 -9.48 23.22 16.98
CA SER A 27 -10.53 22.46 16.30
C SER A 27 -10.31 20.96 16.58
N ILE A 28 -11.36 20.26 16.99
CA ILE A 28 -11.32 18.84 17.40
C ILE A 28 -11.21 17.91 16.16
N ILE A 29 -11.73 18.36 15.02
CA ILE A 29 -11.84 17.64 13.75
C ILE A 29 -10.51 17.43 12.95
N PRO A 30 -9.45 18.27 13.01
CA PRO A 30 -8.24 18.15 12.18
C PRO A 30 -7.42 16.87 12.40
N ARG A 31 -7.73 16.10 13.46
CA ARG A 31 -7.08 14.82 13.76
C ARG A 31 -7.64 13.65 12.93
N CYS A 32 -8.80 13.82 12.29
CA CYS A 32 -9.47 12.76 11.53
C CYS A 32 -9.09 12.85 10.05
N ARG A 33 -7.85 12.50 9.74
CA ARG A 33 -7.35 12.36 8.36
C ARG A 33 -7.39 10.89 7.93
N GLY A 34 -6.98 10.55 6.72
CA GLY A 34 -6.96 9.16 6.24
C GLY A 34 -8.35 8.54 6.02
N MET A 35 -8.42 7.22 6.13
CA MET A 35 -9.65 6.42 6.07
C MET A 35 -10.27 6.36 7.46
N LEU A 36 -11.47 6.90 7.61
CA LEU A 36 -12.18 6.94 8.87
C LEU A 36 -13.12 5.74 8.97
N PHE A 37 -13.21 5.15 10.15
CA PHE A 37 -14.13 4.04 10.38
C PHE A 37 -14.50 3.89 11.86
N SER A 38 -15.55 3.12 12.13
CA SER A 38 -15.88 2.59 13.46
C SER A 38 -15.92 1.07 13.44
N THR A 39 -15.81 0.44 14.60
CA THR A 39 -16.02 -0.99 14.80
C THR A 39 -17.41 -1.25 15.37
N SER A 40 -17.92 -2.47 15.22
CA SER A 40 -19.22 -2.87 15.76
C SER A 40 -19.16 -3.35 17.21
N GLU A 41 -17.95 -3.52 17.74
CA GLU A 41 -17.73 -4.04 19.08
C GLU A 41 -16.71 -3.18 19.84
N ASP A 42 -16.99 -2.97 21.13
CA ASP A 42 -16.06 -2.40 22.08
C ASP A 42 -14.79 -3.26 22.23
N PHE A 43 -13.62 -2.60 22.34
CA PHE A 43 -12.39 -3.31 22.65
C PHE A 43 -11.41 -2.49 23.51
N THR A 44 -10.44 -3.19 24.08
CA THR A 44 -9.32 -2.55 24.80
C THR A 44 -8.07 -2.60 23.95
N MET A 45 -7.49 -1.45 23.61
CA MET A 45 -6.21 -1.36 22.91
C MET A 45 -5.06 -1.85 23.81
N GLN A 46 -4.16 -2.68 23.27
CA GLN A 46 -2.97 -3.17 23.98
C GLN A 46 -1.69 -2.45 23.52
N ARG A 47 -1.76 -1.70 22.42
CA ARG A 47 -0.66 -0.89 21.87
C ARG A 47 -1.17 0.46 21.38
N GLY A 48 -0.26 1.43 21.31
CA GLY A 48 -0.58 2.83 21.02
C GLY A 48 -0.98 3.62 22.27
N GLU A 49 -1.38 4.87 22.07
CA GLU A 49 -1.90 5.73 23.13
C GLU A 49 -3.12 6.49 22.60
N ALA A 50 -4.27 6.32 23.23
CA ALA A 50 -5.45 7.09 22.88
C ALA A 50 -5.27 8.57 23.27
N PRO A 51 -5.92 9.53 22.58
CA PRO A 51 -5.74 10.96 22.83
C PRO A 51 -6.01 11.43 24.26
N ASP A 52 -6.81 10.69 25.02
CA ASP A 52 -7.19 10.95 26.42
C ASP A 52 -6.55 9.97 27.42
N GLY A 53 -5.72 9.04 26.95
CA GLY A 53 -5.08 7.99 27.74
C GLY A 53 -6.00 6.82 28.16
N ASN A 54 -7.28 6.81 27.78
CA ASN A 54 -8.18 5.69 28.05
C ASN A 54 -7.96 4.58 27.00
N PRO A 55 -7.55 3.35 27.38
CA PRO A 55 -7.32 2.29 26.41
C PRO A 55 -8.60 1.64 25.87
N ILE A 56 -9.76 1.93 26.44
CA ILE A 56 -11.04 1.43 25.91
C ILE A 56 -11.38 2.25 24.66
N VAL A 57 -11.65 1.54 23.56
CA VAL A 57 -12.18 2.06 22.31
C VAL A 57 -13.58 1.50 22.19
N SER A 58 -14.57 2.36 22.03
CA SER A 58 -15.93 1.89 21.86
C SER A 58 -16.37 1.79 20.41
N ASP A 59 -17.45 1.06 20.16
CA ASP A 59 -18.15 0.98 18.87
C ASP A 59 -18.66 2.34 18.36
N GLY A 60 -18.74 3.34 19.23
CA GLY A 60 -19.05 4.72 18.89
C GLY A 60 -17.84 5.63 18.64
N ASP A 61 -16.61 5.15 18.82
CA ASP A 61 -15.38 5.93 18.63
C ASP A 61 -14.97 5.98 17.14
N LEU A 62 -14.68 7.18 16.63
CA LEU A 62 -14.19 7.34 15.26
C LEU A 62 -12.68 7.10 15.19
N LEU A 63 -12.28 6.07 14.47
CA LEU A 63 -10.90 5.73 14.18
C LEU A 63 -10.43 6.30 12.84
N ASN A 64 -9.12 6.44 12.69
CA ASN A 64 -8.45 6.73 11.42
C ASN A 64 -7.41 5.64 11.16
N PHE A 65 -7.47 5.03 9.98
CA PHE A 65 -6.43 4.19 9.38
C PHE A 65 -5.66 4.96 8.29
N ASP A 66 -4.33 4.94 8.38
CA ASP A 66 -3.42 5.40 7.34
C ASP A 66 -2.90 4.19 6.53
N PRO A 67 -3.34 4.01 5.27
CA PRO A 67 -2.90 2.90 4.43
C PRO A 67 -1.40 2.93 4.11
N GLY A 68 -0.76 4.10 4.15
CA GLY A 68 0.66 4.26 3.83
C GLY A 68 1.58 3.73 4.93
N SER A 69 1.22 3.94 6.20
CA SER A 69 1.97 3.46 7.36
C SER A 69 1.38 2.19 7.99
N GLY A 70 0.14 1.83 7.67
CA GLY A 70 -0.62 0.77 8.31
C GLY A 70 -0.94 1.08 9.78
N GLN A 71 -0.93 2.36 10.18
CA GLN A 71 -1.22 2.78 11.55
C GLN A 71 -2.68 3.22 11.69
N THR A 72 -3.26 2.83 12.82
CA THR A 72 -4.58 3.24 13.28
C THR A 72 -4.49 4.00 14.58
N THR A 73 -5.29 5.06 14.67
CA THR A 73 -5.41 5.92 15.85
C THR A 73 -6.87 6.25 16.12
N VAL A 74 -7.25 6.33 17.39
CA VAL A 74 -8.54 6.91 17.79
C VAL A 74 -8.50 8.40 17.48
N CYS A 75 -9.35 8.84 16.55
CA CYS A 75 -9.44 10.25 16.22
C CYS A 75 -10.36 11.00 17.19
N LEU A 76 -11.60 10.52 17.32
CA LEU A 76 -12.63 11.13 18.16
C LEU A 76 -13.32 10.08 19.00
N ARG A 77 -13.67 10.48 20.22
CA ARG A 77 -14.53 9.67 21.08
C ARG A 77 -16.00 9.84 20.72
N ASN A 78 -16.82 8.83 20.98
CA ASN A 78 -18.28 8.94 20.86
C ASN A 78 -18.81 10.15 21.67
N ALA A 79 -18.33 10.27 22.91
CA ALA A 79 -18.58 11.41 23.79
C ALA A 79 -18.21 12.79 23.20
N GLN A 80 -17.22 12.84 22.30
CA GLN A 80 -16.83 14.09 21.61
C GLN A 80 -17.76 14.39 20.43
N LEU A 81 -18.21 13.37 19.70
CA LEU A 81 -19.21 13.49 18.63
C LEU A 81 -20.56 13.97 19.20
N LEU A 82 -21.00 13.37 20.30
CA LEU A 82 -22.30 13.63 20.91
C LEU A 82 -22.37 14.87 21.80
N ARG A 83 -21.22 15.45 22.19
CA ARG A 83 -21.17 16.60 23.10
C ARG A 83 -22.04 17.77 22.65
N ARG A 84 -22.15 17.99 21.33
CA ARG A 84 -22.93 19.11 20.79
C ARG A 84 -24.43 18.92 20.96
N PHE A 85 -24.87 17.68 21.18
CA PHE A 85 -26.26 17.29 21.33
C PHE A 85 -26.62 17.04 22.80
N ASP A 86 -25.80 17.47 23.76
CA ASP A 86 -26.02 17.32 25.21
C ASP A 86 -26.09 15.86 25.71
N ILE A 87 -25.38 14.94 25.04
CA ILE A 87 -25.25 13.52 25.46
C ILE A 87 -23.76 13.13 25.58
N PRO A 88 -22.93 13.83 26.38
CA PRO A 88 -21.49 13.61 26.38
C PRO A 88 -21.02 12.34 27.15
N GLU A 89 -21.92 11.64 27.85
CA GLU A 89 -21.57 10.59 28.81
C GLU A 89 -22.14 9.21 28.43
N THR A 90 -22.90 9.13 27.34
CA THR A 90 -23.54 7.89 26.88
C THR A 90 -22.95 7.52 25.55
N ASP A 91 -22.61 6.24 25.42
CA ASP A 91 -22.23 5.66 24.15
C ASP A 91 -23.49 5.27 23.38
N LEU A 92 -23.58 5.70 22.12
CA LEU A 92 -24.71 5.40 21.25
C LEU A 92 -24.30 4.67 19.98
N GLY A 93 -23.06 4.17 19.90
CA GLY A 93 -22.53 3.56 18.69
C GLY A 93 -22.30 4.57 17.56
N LEU A 94 -21.77 4.09 16.43
CA LEU A 94 -21.57 4.88 15.22
C LEU A 94 -21.79 4.03 13.96
N ASP A 95 -22.94 4.23 13.32
CA ASP A 95 -23.39 3.38 12.19
C ASP A 95 -23.17 4.03 10.83
N ALA A 96 -22.83 5.31 10.79
CA ALA A 96 -22.52 5.96 9.53
C ALA A 96 -21.60 7.14 9.77
N VAL A 97 -20.67 7.36 8.84
CA VAL A 97 -19.80 8.54 8.90
C VAL A 97 -19.45 9.04 7.51
N ALA A 98 -19.37 10.36 7.37
CA ALA A 98 -18.75 11.04 6.25
C ALA A 98 -18.07 12.34 6.68
N ALA A 99 -16.85 12.57 6.22
CA ALA A 99 -16.19 13.87 6.34
C ALA A 99 -16.46 14.75 5.11
N LEU A 100 -16.58 16.06 5.35
CA LEU A 100 -16.90 17.06 4.34
C LEU A 100 -15.97 18.28 4.39
N GLY A 101 -15.68 18.84 3.21
CA GLY A 101 -14.86 20.03 2.99
C GLY A 101 -13.37 19.73 2.81
N GLU A 102 -12.65 20.61 2.10
CA GLU A 102 -11.22 20.42 1.72
C GLU A 102 -10.29 20.13 2.91
N LYS A 103 -10.63 20.67 4.08
CA LYS A 103 -9.87 20.49 5.32
C LYS A 103 -10.59 19.61 6.34
N ARG A 104 -11.64 18.92 5.91
CA ARG A 104 -12.51 18.10 6.74
C ARG A 104 -13.01 18.88 7.94
N GLU A 105 -13.63 20.02 7.64
CA GLU A 105 -14.14 20.94 8.66
C GLU A 105 -15.47 20.48 9.24
N THR A 106 -16.06 19.43 8.67
CA THR A 106 -17.37 18.90 9.05
C THR A 106 -17.36 17.38 9.03
N LEU A 107 -17.95 16.77 10.05
CA LEU A 107 -18.31 15.36 10.08
C LEU A 107 -19.83 15.24 10.14
N ALA A 108 -20.38 14.42 9.26
CA ALA A 108 -21.76 13.96 9.30
C ALA A 108 -21.76 12.50 9.75
N PHE A 109 -22.67 12.12 10.64
CA PHE A 109 -22.69 10.77 11.19
C PHE A 109 -24.08 10.35 11.68
N SER A 110 -24.31 9.05 11.82
CA SER A 110 -25.48 8.45 12.48
C SER A 110 -25.04 7.61 13.67
N THR A 111 -25.98 7.21 14.52
CA THR A 111 -25.73 6.41 15.73
C THR A 111 -26.63 5.19 15.75
N GLU A 112 -26.21 4.10 16.37
CA GLU A 112 -27.01 2.89 16.58
C GLU A 112 -28.25 3.12 17.44
N LEU A 113 -28.12 3.98 18.44
CA LEU A 113 -29.15 4.18 19.44
C LEU A 113 -29.78 5.57 19.39
N ASP A 114 -31.08 5.61 19.68
CA ASP A 114 -31.82 6.85 19.87
C ASP A 114 -31.23 7.71 21.00
N SER A 115 -31.33 9.03 20.85
CA SER A 115 -31.04 9.96 21.93
C SER A 115 -31.89 9.64 23.18
N ILE A 116 -31.22 9.45 24.32
CA ILE A 116 -31.88 9.31 25.63
C ILE A 116 -32.73 10.52 26.03
N HIS A 117 -32.57 11.65 25.34
CA HIS A 117 -33.33 12.89 25.55
C HIS A 117 -34.35 13.17 24.42
N GLY A 118 -34.46 12.27 23.44
CA GLY A 118 -35.39 12.38 22.31
C GLY A 118 -35.06 13.51 21.32
N GLN A 119 -33.80 13.96 21.28
CA GLN A 119 -33.37 15.06 20.40
C GLN A 119 -33.19 14.61 18.96
N PHE A 120 -32.80 13.36 18.76
CA PHE A 120 -32.59 12.68 17.48
C PHE A 120 -32.85 11.18 17.67
N THR A 121 -32.93 10.45 16.57
CA THR A 121 -33.09 9.00 16.55
C THR A 121 -31.93 8.32 15.81
N ALA A 122 -31.82 7.00 15.89
CA ALA A 122 -30.73 6.23 15.29
C ALA A 122 -30.56 6.48 13.77
N GLY A 123 -31.67 6.75 13.06
CA GLY A 123 -31.64 7.06 11.64
C GLY A 123 -31.44 8.54 11.27
N ASP A 124 -31.28 9.45 12.24
CA ASP A 124 -31.07 10.89 11.98
C ASP A 124 -29.59 11.18 11.66
N LEU A 125 -29.32 11.94 10.59
CA LEU A 125 -27.96 12.34 10.23
C LEU A 125 -27.54 13.61 10.98
N LEU A 126 -26.55 13.48 11.86
CA LEU A 126 -26.03 14.50 12.76
C LEU A 126 -24.77 15.14 12.20
N PHE A 127 -24.54 16.42 12.51
CA PHE A 127 -23.35 17.16 12.04
C PHE A 127 -22.60 17.83 13.19
N ILE A 128 -21.29 17.63 13.22
CA ILE A 128 -20.35 18.47 13.98
C ILE A 128 -19.43 19.19 13.01
N SER A 129 -19.18 20.48 13.24
CA SER A 129 -18.45 21.29 12.26
C SER A 129 -17.76 22.51 12.86
N THR A 130 -16.66 22.95 12.25
CA THR A 130 -16.13 24.30 12.44
C THR A 130 -16.90 25.35 11.65
N VAL A 131 -17.69 24.94 10.65
CA VAL A 131 -18.59 25.80 9.90
C VAL A 131 -19.84 26.08 10.75
N PRO A 132 -20.11 27.34 11.16
CA PRO A 132 -21.11 27.63 12.19
C PRO A 132 -22.53 27.15 11.89
N PHE A 133 -22.96 27.17 10.62
CA PHE A 133 -24.31 26.76 10.24
C PHE A 133 -24.48 25.24 10.11
N LEU A 134 -23.38 24.48 10.06
CA LEU A 134 -23.45 23.01 10.03
C LEU A 134 -23.29 22.40 11.43
N ASN A 135 -22.73 23.14 12.38
CA ASN A 135 -22.44 22.61 13.69
C ASN A 135 -23.71 22.40 14.55
N GLY A 136 -24.10 21.14 14.76
CA GLY A 136 -25.35 20.75 15.42
C GLY A 136 -26.54 20.66 14.46
N LEU A 137 -26.32 20.64 13.15
CA LEU A 137 -27.36 20.31 12.18
C LEU A 137 -27.82 18.85 12.38
N ILE A 138 -29.13 18.63 12.26
CA ILE A 138 -29.75 17.30 12.27
C ILE A 138 -30.66 17.22 11.04
N ILE A 139 -30.44 16.22 10.21
CA ILE A 139 -31.33 15.86 9.09
C ILE A 139 -32.15 14.64 9.54
N PRO A 140 -33.47 14.78 9.72
CA PRO A 140 -34.29 13.68 10.20
C PRO A 140 -34.31 12.46 9.26
N ASN A 141 -34.35 11.24 9.80
CA ASN A 141 -34.49 9.99 9.03
C ASN A 141 -35.70 10.06 8.07
N ALA A 142 -36.82 10.60 8.55
CA ALA A 142 -38.02 10.81 7.74
C ALA A 142 -37.78 11.66 6.49
N ALA A 143 -36.86 12.64 6.54
CA ALA A 143 -36.51 13.47 5.40
C ALA A 143 -35.62 12.73 4.39
N LEU A 144 -34.70 11.87 4.86
CA LEU A 144 -33.89 10.99 4.01
C LEU A 144 -34.76 9.97 3.27
N LEU A 145 -35.71 9.36 3.97
CA LEU A 145 -36.65 8.38 3.42
C LEU A 145 -37.84 9.00 2.66
N ALA A 146 -37.96 10.32 2.60
CA ALA A 146 -39.16 10.98 2.07
C ALA A 146 -39.52 10.56 0.64
N GLN A 147 -38.52 10.22 -0.19
CA GLN A 147 -38.72 9.82 -1.58
C GLN A 147 -38.90 8.31 -1.78
N THR A 148 -38.61 7.47 -0.77
CA THR A 148 -38.77 6.00 -0.85
C THR A 148 -40.24 5.57 -0.70
N LYS A 149 -41.15 6.53 -0.46
CA LYS A 149 -42.60 6.35 -0.31
C LYS A 149 -42.99 5.48 0.90
N LEU A 150 -42.10 5.38 1.89
CA LEU A 150 -42.41 4.83 3.20
C LEU A 150 -43.34 5.75 3.99
N GLN A 151 -43.89 5.23 5.09
CA GLN A 151 -44.70 6.06 5.98
C GLN A 151 -43.84 7.16 6.62
N PRO A 152 -44.33 8.40 6.80
CA PRO A 152 -43.54 9.56 7.26
C PRO A 152 -42.93 9.48 8.69
N ARG A 153 -43.04 8.33 9.37
CA ARG A 153 -42.56 8.10 10.74
C ARG A 153 -41.85 6.75 10.89
N TYR A 154 -41.45 6.17 9.77
CA TYR A 154 -40.67 4.96 9.78
C TYR A 154 -39.23 5.36 10.06
N ASP A 155 -38.68 4.81 11.14
CA ASP A 155 -37.26 4.92 11.49
C ASP A 155 -36.66 3.53 11.40
N ILE A 156 -35.50 3.43 10.77
CA ILE A 156 -34.89 2.16 10.37
C ILE A 156 -33.36 2.22 10.42
N GLY A 157 -32.81 3.16 11.20
CA GLY A 157 -31.35 3.31 11.31
C GLY A 157 -30.69 3.81 10.02
N LEU A 158 -29.38 3.98 10.05
CA LEU A 158 -28.54 4.28 8.89
C LEU A 158 -27.19 3.58 9.05
N ASP A 159 -26.85 2.70 8.11
CA ASP A 159 -25.57 1.96 8.16
C ASP A 159 -24.49 2.56 7.25
N ALA A 160 -24.88 3.51 6.40
CA ALA A 160 -23.92 4.17 5.55
C ALA A 160 -24.39 5.55 5.15
N VAL A 161 -23.43 6.44 4.94
CA VAL A 161 -23.68 7.75 4.35
C VAL A 161 -22.53 8.18 3.45
N SER A 162 -22.88 8.69 2.27
CA SER A 162 -21.92 9.28 1.34
C SER A 162 -22.55 10.49 0.66
N PHE A 163 -21.76 11.54 0.44
CA PHE A 163 -22.22 12.76 -0.22
C PHE A 163 -21.67 12.83 -1.63
N VAL A 164 -22.56 13.09 -2.60
CA VAL A 164 -22.21 13.10 -4.02
C VAL A 164 -22.51 14.45 -4.65
N GLY A 165 -21.55 14.93 -5.44
CA GLY A 165 -21.68 16.15 -6.22
C GLY A 165 -20.54 17.13 -5.96
N ASN A 166 -20.64 18.31 -6.57
CA ASN A 166 -19.65 19.36 -6.42
C ASN A 166 -19.68 19.93 -4.98
N GLN A 167 -18.51 20.07 -4.36
CA GLN A 167 -18.38 20.47 -2.95
C GLN A 167 -18.98 21.86 -2.64
N GLU A 168 -18.80 22.86 -3.51
CA GLU A 168 -19.38 24.19 -3.30
C GLU A 168 -20.91 24.11 -3.29
N ARG A 169 -21.48 23.39 -4.27
CA ARG A 169 -22.94 23.18 -4.34
C ARG A 169 -23.47 22.36 -3.18
N LEU A 170 -22.68 21.40 -2.68
CA LEU A 170 -23.03 20.60 -1.52
C LEU A 170 -23.11 21.48 -0.26
N LEU A 171 -22.13 22.34 -0.04
CA LEU A 171 -22.15 23.29 1.08
C LEU A 171 -23.30 24.29 0.97
N GLU A 172 -23.63 24.77 -0.24
CA GLU A 172 -24.80 25.61 -0.48
C GLU A 172 -26.12 24.88 -0.19
N ALA A 173 -26.22 23.60 -0.58
CA ALA A 173 -27.38 22.76 -0.29
C ALA A 173 -27.53 22.56 1.23
N LEU A 174 -26.46 22.17 1.92
CA LEU A 174 -26.49 21.97 3.38
C LEU A 174 -26.76 23.25 4.15
N LYS A 175 -26.32 24.42 3.64
CA LYS A 175 -26.74 25.71 4.18
C LYS A 175 -28.24 25.91 4.07
N ALA A 176 -28.85 25.63 2.92
CA ALA A 176 -30.29 25.73 2.74
C ALA A 176 -31.07 24.73 3.63
N VAL A 177 -30.52 23.52 3.85
CA VAL A 177 -31.06 22.53 4.79
C VAL A 177 -31.00 23.07 6.23
N SER A 178 -29.88 23.65 6.64
CA SER A 178 -29.70 24.25 7.95
C SER A 178 -30.66 25.44 8.19
N GLU A 179 -30.82 26.31 7.20
CA GLU A 179 -31.77 27.43 7.25
C GLU A 179 -33.23 26.97 7.34
N ALA A 180 -33.58 25.81 6.76
CA ALA A 180 -34.89 25.22 6.92
C ALA A 180 -35.13 24.71 8.36
N GLY A 181 -34.10 24.09 8.95
CA GLY A 181 -34.11 23.56 10.30
C GLY A 181 -34.84 22.21 10.45
N ARG A 182 -34.49 21.47 11.51
CA ARG A 182 -34.98 20.11 11.79
C ARG A 182 -36.51 20.01 11.80
N GLU A 183 -37.21 20.89 12.51
CA GLU A 183 -38.67 20.86 12.63
C GLU A 183 -39.38 21.00 11.29
N ARG A 184 -38.83 21.83 10.39
CA ARG A 184 -39.38 22.03 9.05
C ARG A 184 -39.13 20.83 8.15
N LEU A 185 -37.96 20.21 8.26
CA LEU A 185 -37.65 18.97 7.53
C LEU A 185 -38.54 17.83 8.02
N ALA A 186 -38.77 17.70 9.33
CA ALA A 186 -39.66 16.68 9.89
C ALA A 186 -41.14 16.88 9.52
N SER A 187 -41.62 18.14 9.49
CA SER A 187 -43.01 18.46 9.13
C SER A 187 -43.27 18.51 7.62
N ASN A 188 -42.22 18.72 6.81
CA ASN A 188 -42.25 18.63 5.35
C ASN A 188 -41.09 17.78 4.82
N PRO A 189 -41.16 16.43 4.96
CA PRO A 189 -40.04 15.54 4.63
C PRO A 189 -39.53 15.66 3.19
N GLY A 190 -40.39 15.98 2.23
CA GLY A 190 -40.00 16.17 0.82
C GLY A 190 -39.08 17.36 0.55
N LEU A 191 -38.94 18.29 1.51
CA LEU A 191 -38.13 19.49 1.36
C LEU A 191 -36.64 19.18 1.15
N LEU A 192 -36.11 18.15 1.81
CA LEU A 192 -34.70 17.76 1.64
C LEU A 192 -34.42 17.42 0.16
N ALA A 193 -35.25 16.55 -0.42
CA ALA A 193 -35.11 16.13 -1.81
C ALA A 193 -35.25 17.31 -2.79
N GLU A 194 -36.12 18.28 -2.51
CA GLU A 194 -36.23 19.50 -3.31
C GLU A 194 -34.93 20.33 -3.28
N ILE A 195 -34.32 20.47 -2.11
CA ILE A 195 -33.04 21.18 -1.94
C ILE A 195 -31.93 20.45 -2.69
N LEU A 196 -31.75 19.15 -2.45
CA LEU A 196 -30.70 18.34 -3.09
C LEU A 196 -30.80 18.41 -4.62
N ARG A 197 -32.01 18.22 -5.19
CA ARG A 197 -32.24 18.33 -6.64
C ARG A 197 -31.98 19.72 -7.20
N LYS A 198 -32.34 20.78 -6.46
CA LYS A 198 -32.08 22.17 -6.86
C LYS A 198 -30.59 22.43 -7.05
N PHE A 199 -29.76 21.90 -6.15
CA PHE A 199 -28.31 22.08 -6.18
C PHE A 199 -27.56 21.00 -6.98
N LYS A 200 -28.27 19.98 -7.49
CA LYS A 200 -27.69 18.86 -8.24
C LYS A 200 -26.63 18.11 -7.44
N VAL A 201 -26.92 17.86 -6.17
CA VAL A 201 -26.12 17.07 -5.23
C VAL A 201 -27.01 15.99 -4.63
N ASP A 202 -26.42 15.01 -3.97
CA ASP A 202 -27.16 13.94 -3.32
C ASP A 202 -26.51 13.49 -2.01
N ILE A 203 -27.33 12.84 -1.18
CA ILE A 203 -26.91 12.09 -0.01
C ILE A 203 -27.29 10.64 -0.31
N LEU A 204 -26.28 9.81 -0.50
CA LEU A 204 -26.42 8.37 -0.62
C LEU A 204 -26.39 7.75 0.78
N PHE A 205 -27.26 6.79 1.06
CA PHE A 205 -27.32 6.16 2.37
C PHE A 205 -27.83 4.72 2.32
N SER A 206 -27.41 3.90 3.29
CA SER A 206 -27.96 2.57 3.58
C SER A 206 -28.81 2.62 4.85
N THR A 207 -29.51 1.54 5.16
CA THR A 207 -30.38 1.42 6.34
C THR A 207 -30.31 0.01 6.91
N GLU A 208 -30.37 -0.11 8.23
CA GLU A 208 -30.31 -1.34 9.07
C GLU A 208 -31.45 -2.35 8.79
N GLY A 209 -32.31 -2.06 7.81
CA GLY A 209 -33.49 -2.87 7.63
C GLY A 209 -34.14 -2.80 6.26
N THR A 210 -34.97 -3.81 6.06
CA THR A 210 -35.74 -4.00 4.84
C THR A 210 -37.14 -3.38 4.97
N ALA A 211 -37.49 -2.46 4.08
CA ALA A 211 -38.74 -1.69 4.16
C ALA A 211 -39.59 -1.77 2.88
N PRO A 212 -40.92 -1.51 2.92
CA PRO A 212 -41.75 -1.27 4.11
C PRO A 212 -42.11 -2.54 4.88
N VAL A 213 -42.06 -3.71 4.22
CA VAL A 213 -42.33 -5.00 4.85
C VAL A 213 -41.40 -6.07 4.28
N PRO A 214 -40.83 -6.98 5.10
CA PRO A 214 -39.85 -7.97 4.63
C PRO A 214 -40.33 -8.90 3.51
N LYS A 215 -41.65 -9.09 3.35
CA LYS A 215 -42.22 -9.98 2.32
C LYS A 215 -42.43 -9.34 0.96
N ALA A 216 -42.39 -8.01 0.88
CA ALA A 216 -42.57 -7.24 -0.35
C ALA A 216 -41.85 -5.90 -0.21
N PRO A 217 -40.51 -5.91 -0.08
CA PRO A 217 -39.75 -4.70 0.13
C PRO A 217 -39.72 -3.80 -1.11
N ALA A 218 -39.66 -2.49 -0.86
CA ALA A 218 -39.32 -1.48 -1.85
C ALA A 218 -37.80 -1.37 -2.01
N PHE A 219 -37.07 -1.57 -0.92
CA PHE A 219 -35.62 -1.73 -0.85
C PHE A 219 -35.29 -2.69 0.30
N ILE A 220 -34.14 -3.33 0.22
CA ILE A 220 -33.65 -4.24 1.25
C ILE A 220 -32.49 -3.63 2.03
N ASP A 221 -32.24 -4.22 3.19
CA ASP A 221 -30.97 -4.06 3.86
C ASP A 221 -29.86 -4.50 2.88
N GLY A 222 -28.86 -3.65 2.67
CA GLY A 222 -27.84 -3.79 1.62
C GLY A 222 -28.02 -2.88 0.39
N ASP A 223 -29.17 -2.23 0.20
CA ASP A 223 -29.38 -1.28 -0.90
C ASP A 223 -28.86 0.11 -0.53
N LEU A 224 -28.09 0.73 -1.43
CA LEU A 224 -27.66 2.12 -1.30
C LEU A 224 -28.68 3.04 -2.01
N LEU A 225 -29.31 3.92 -1.24
CA LEU A 225 -30.43 4.76 -1.65
C LEU A 225 -30.02 6.22 -1.89
N SER A 226 -30.74 6.91 -2.79
CA SER A 226 -30.61 8.34 -3.04
C SER A 226 -31.66 9.15 -2.27
N ALA A 227 -31.24 10.08 -1.41
CA ALA A 227 -32.17 10.99 -0.72
C ALA A 227 -32.87 11.97 -1.68
N ALA A 228 -32.21 12.36 -2.78
CA ALA A 228 -32.77 13.30 -3.75
C ALA A 228 -33.90 12.68 -4.60
N THR A 229 -33.84 11.37 -4.86
CA THR A 229 -34.75 10.70 -5.82
C THR A 229 -35.55 9.55 -5.22
N GLY A 230 -35.10 8.97 -4.11
CA GLY A 230 -35.64 7.74 -3.54
C GLY A 230 -35.35 6.49 -4.36
N ALA A 231 -34.52 6.61 -5.41
CA ALA A 231 -34.08 5.48 -6.20
C ALA A 231 -32.98 4.70 -5.47
N ILE A 232 -32.93 3.40 -5.74
CA ILE A 232 -31.78 2.56 -5.42
C ILE A 232 -30.65 3.00 -6.36
N PHE A 233 -29.62 3.60 -5.80
CA PHE A 233 -28.41 4.00 -6.53
C PHE A 233 -27.56 2.77 -6.85
N ARG A 234 -27.38 1.88 -5.87
CA ARG A 234 -26.80 0.55 -6.04
C ARG A 234 -27.63 -0.45 -5.26
N SER A 235 -28.04 -1.52 -5.94
CA SER A 235 -28.73 -2.60 -5.24
C SER A 235 -27.71 -3.49 -4.53
N HIS A 236 -28.13 -4.17 -3.47
CA HIS A 236 -27.34 -5.22 -2.84
C HIS A 236 -26.80 -6.23 -3.86
N ALA A 237 -27.64 -6.61 -4.83
CA ALA A 237 -27.26 -7.56 -5.87
C ALA A 237 -26.15 -7.04 -6.80
N ASP A 238 -26.02 -5.72 -6.94
CA ASP A 238 -24.93 -5.07 -7.68
C ASP A 238 -23.66 -4.95 -6.83
N LEU A 239 -23.80 -4.68 -5.52
CA LEU A 239 -22.68 -4.51 -4.60
C LEU A 239 -22.06 -5.85 -4.19
N LEU A 240 -22.88 -6.87 -3.90
CA LEU A 240 -22.46 -8.19 -3.44
C LEU A 240 -23.14 -9.30 -4.27
N PRO A 241 -22.74 -9.48 -5.54
CA PRO A 241 -23.35 -10.48 -6.41
C PRO A 241 -23.24 -11.89 -5.84
N ASN A 242 -24.35 -12.62 -5.88
CA ASN A 242 -24.51 -14.01 -5.38
C ASN A 242 -24.55 -14.19 -3.85
N LEU A 243 -24.47 -13.11 -3.06
CA LEU A 243 -24.71 -13.17 -1.63
C LEU A 243 -26.16 -12.75 -1.32
N PRO A 244 -26.88 -13.49 -0.45
CA PRO A 244 -28.23 -13.09 -0.05
C PRO A 244 -28.18 -11.87 0.89
N ALA A 245 -29.19 -11.00 0.88
CA ALA A 245 -29.45 -10.10 1.99
C ALA A 245 -30.88 -10.36 2.52
N GLY A 246 -31.10 -10.09 3.81
CA GLY A 246 -32.35 -10.28 4.54
C GLY A 246 -32.54 -11.69 5.15
N ILE A 247 -32.39 -11.78 6.48
CA ILE A 247 -32.62 -13.00 7.30
C ILE A 247 -33.97 -13.71 7.02
N PRO A 248 -35.12 -13.05 6.80
CA PRO A 248 -36.40 -13.75 6.76
C PRO A 248 -36.61 -14.64 5.52
N VAL A 249 -35.85 -14.46 4.44
CA VAL A 249 -36.08 -15.15 3.15
C VAL A 249 -34.97 -16.14 2.82
N ARG A 250 -33.72 -15.89 3.22
CA ARG A 250 -32.55 -16.63 2.71
C ARG A 250 -31.59 -17.18 3.77
N GLY A 251 -31.82 -16.89 5.05
CA GLY A 251 -31.14 -17.54 6.19
C GLY A 251 -29.73 -17.03 6.51
N ALA A 252 -29.30 -15.93 5.91
CA ALA A 252 -28.13 -15.12 6.29
C ALA A 252 -28.43 -13.66 5.90
N ASP A 253 -28.03 -12.70 6.73
CA ASP A 253 -27.97 -11.28 6.33
C ASP A 253 -26.58 -10.91 5.84
N PHE A 254 -26.56 -10.10 4.79
CA PHE A 254 -25.37 -9.43 4.29
C PHE A 254 -25.79 -7.99 4.01
N GLY A 255 -26.22 -7.30 5.07
CA GLY A 255 -26.56 -5.88 5.05
C GLY A 255 -25.38 -5.02 4.63
N LEU A 256 -25.61 -3.75 4.34
CA LEU A 256 -24.53 -2.83 3.96
C LEU A 256 -24.17 -1.95 5.16
N ASP A 257 -23.34 -2.52 6.04
CA ASP A 257 -22.93 -1.95 7.34
C ASP A 257 -21.99 -0.76 7.22
N ALA A 258 -21.37 -0.61 6.05
CA ALA A 258 -20.61 0.58 5.75
C ALA A 258 -20.46 0.76 4.25
N TYR A 259 -20.44 2.00 3.79
CA TYR A 259 -20.16 2.32 2.40
C TYR A 259 -19.51 3.68 2.24
N THR A 260 -18.54 3.74 1.33
CA THR A 260 -17.94 5.00 0.92
C THR A 260 -17.53 5.00 -0.55
N LEU A 261 -17.60 6.18 -1.14
CA LEU A 261 -16.95 6.51 -2.41
C LEU A 261 -15.64 7.22 -2.10
N GLY A 262 -14.53 6.68 -2.58
CA GLY A 262 -13.22 7.30 -2.49
C GLY A 262 -12.49 7.34 -3.83
N LEU A 263 -11.27 7.86 -3.83
CA LEU A 263 -10.34 7.69 -4.94
C LEU A 263 -9.34 6.59 -4.58
N ASP A 264 -9.14 5.61 -5.46
CA ASP A 264 -8.00 4.70 -5.29
C ASP A 264 -6.71 5.50 -5.56
N PRO A 265 -5.80 5.65 -4.58
CA PRO A 265 -4.57 6.42 -4.76
C PRO A 265 -3.61 5.82 -5.81
N ARG A 266 -3.79 4.54 -6.19
CA ARG A 266 -2.98 3.87 -7.21
C ARG A 266 -3.50 4.10 -8.62
N THR A 267 -4.82 4.05 -8.81
CA THR A 267 -5.42 4.22 -10.14
C THR A 267 -5.87 5.66 -10.38
N ASN A 268 -6.03 6.46 -9.33
CA ASN A 268 -6.68 7.76 -9.33
C ASN A 268 -8.10 7.71 -9.97
N GLY A 269 -8.77 6.57 -9.81
CA GLY A 269 -10.15 6.31 -10.21
C GLY A 269 -11.08 6.26 -9.00
N VAL A 270 -12.39 6.35 -9.24
CA VAL A 270 -13.39 6.20 -8.18
C VAL A 270 -13.36 4.76 -7.68
N ALA A 271 -13.10 4.59 -6.39
CA ALA A 271 -13.21 3.32 -5.68
C ALA A 271 -14.48 3.32 -4.85
N GLU A 272 -15.22 2.23 -4.94
CA GLU A 272 -16.33 1.94 -4.04
C GLU A 272 -15.80 0.97 -3.00
N LEU A 273 -15.89 1.35 -1.74
CA LEU A 273 -15.51 0.52 -0.61
C LEU A 273 -16.73 0.31 0.28
N LEU A 274 -16.88 -0.90 0.78
CA LEU A 274 -18.02 -1.29 1.60
C LEU A 274 -17.63 -2.31 2.65
N SER A 275 -18.42 -2.40 3.73
CA SER A 275 -18.45 -3.53 4.66
C SER A 275 -19.86 -4.11 4.68
N THR A 276 -20.03 -5.29 5.24
CA THR A 276 -21.32 -5.98 5.24
C THR A 276 -21.50 -6.81 6.49
N GLU A 277 -22.74 -6.90 6.98
CA GLU A 277 -23.05 -7.80 8.09
C GLU A 277 -22.76 -9.24 7.68
N VAL A 278 -22.34 -10.07 8.64
CA VAL A 278 -22.25 -11.52 8.42
C VAL A 278 -22.99 -12.24 9.54
N ASP A 279 -24.32 -12.11 9.56
CA ASP A 279 -25.15 -12.96 10.42
C ASP A 279 -25.44 -14.30 9.72
N GLY A 280 -24.62 -15.33 9.99
CA GLY A 280 -24.96 -16.68 9.56
C GLY A 280 -23.83 -17.72 9.54
N ARG A 281 -24.17 -18.94 9.09
CA ARG A 281 -23.22 -20.07 8.91
C ARG A 281 -22.60 -20.13 7.51
N ALA A 282 -22.69 -19.04 6.74
CA ALA A 282 -22.20 -18.99 5.38
C ALA A 282 -20.66 -19.06 5.37
N ARG A 283 -20.09 -19.94 4.53
CA ARG A 283 -18.64 -20.01 4.35
C ARG A 283 -18.22 -18.98 3.30
N VAL A 284 -18.02 -17.74 3.72
CA VAL A 284 -17.42 -16.67 2.90
C VAL A 284 -15.93 -16.51 3.22
N ALA A 285 -15.18 -15.84 2.34
CA ALA A 285 -13.73 -15.63 2.47
C ALA A 285 -13.36 -14.33 3.21
N PHE A 286 -14.35 -13.61 3.70
CA PHE A 286 -14.25 -12.32 4.39
C PHE A 286 -15.07 -12.36 5.68
N THR A 287 -14.84 -11.39 6.57
CA THR A 287 -15.60 -11.17 7.81
C THR A 287 -16.41 -9.87 7.73
N ASP A 288 -17.31 -9.64 8.68
CA ASP A 288 -18.13 -8.42 8.78
C ASP A 288 -17.30 -7.15 9.04
N GLY A 289 -16.07 -7.30 9.53
CA GLY A 289 -15.12 -6.20 9.70
C GLY A 289 -14.19 -5.94 8.50
N ASP A 290 -14.27 -6.72 7.42
CA ASP A 290 -13.41 -6.58 6.25
C ASP A 290 -13.92 -5.47 5.31
N VAL A 291 -13.03 -4.57 4.85
CA VAL A 291 -13.36 -3.61 3.80
C VAL A 291 -13.25 -4.28 2.44
N LEU A 292 -14.35 -4.29 1.71
CA LEU A 292 -14.53 -4.90 0.41
C LEU A 292 -14.59 -3.84 -0.71
N THR A 293 -14.32 -4.26 -1.93
CA THR A 293 -14.79 -3.58 -3.16
C THR A 293 -16.00 -4.32 -3.71
N PRO A 294 -16.89 -3.72 -4.54
CA PRO A 294 -18.02 -4.42 -5.15
C PRO A 294 -17.66 -5.83 -5.65
N GLY A 295 -18.42 -6.81 -5.18
CA GLY A 295 -18.04 -8.22 -5.15
C GLY A 295 -17.53 -8.68 -3.78
N PRO A 296 -17.18 -9.96 -3.62
CA PRO A 296 -16.64 -10.49 -2.37
C PRO A 296 -15.12 -10.27 -2.25
N ASN A 297 -14.59 -9.19 -2.84
CA ASN A 297 -13.15 -8.95 -2.95
C ASN A 297 -12.68 -8.10 -1.76
N VAL A 298 -11.84 -8.69 -0.90
CA VAL A 298 -11.30 -8.00 0.27
C VAL A 298 -10.21 -7.02 -0.15
N ARG A 299 -10.39 -5.75 0.18
CA ARG A 299 -9.39 -4.69 0.03
C ARG A 299 -8.53 -4.54 1.28
N TYR A 300 -9.15 -4.50 2.45
CA TYR A 300 -8.46 -4.49 3.74
C TYR A 300 -9.12 -5.48 4.69
N LYS A 301 -8.29 -6.28 5.37
CA LYS A 301 -8.77 -7.17 6.42
C LYS A 301 -9.05 -6.38 7.70
N ASN A 302 -10.08 -6.73 8.48
CA ASN A 302 -10.35 -6.08 9.77
C ASN A 302 -9.11 -6.06 10.67
N PHE A 303 -8.41 -7.20 10.71
CA PHE A 303 -7.13 -7.33 11.40
C PHE A 303 -6.09 -6.29 10.94
N ASP A 304 -5.97 -6.03 9.64
CA ASP A 304 -5.00 -5.05 9.13
C ASP A 304 -5.36 -3.62 9.52
N LEU A 305 -6.65 -3.31 9.66
CA LEU A 305 -7.13 -2.02 10.13
C LEU A 305 -6.83 -1.83 11.62
N LEU A 306 -6.80 -2.87 12.44
CA LEU A 306 -6.72 -2.72 13.90
C LEU A 306 -5.38 -3.19 14.49
N LYS A 307 -4.51 -3.86 13.72
CA LYS A 307 -3.26 -4.45 14.22
C LYS A 307 -2.36 -3.50 15.00
N SER A 308 -2.32 -2.21 14.66
CA SER A 308 -1.48 -1.23 15.38
C SER A 308 -1.96 -0.98 16.81
N LEU A 309 -3.25 -1.16 17.07
CA LEU A 309 -3.87 -1.05 18.39
C LEU A 309 -3.79 -2.36 19.18
N SER A 310 -3.51 -3.47 18.49
CA SER A 310 -3.39 -4.82 19.07
C SER A 310 -4.62 -5.21 19.91
N PRO A 311 -5.83 -5.23 19.33
CA PRO A 311 -7.02 -5.69 20.04
C PRO A 311 -6.91 -7.16 20.48
N PRO A 312 -7.70 -7.61 21.48
CA PRO A 312 -7.69 -9.00 21.94
C PRO A 312 -8.25 -10.03 20.94
N THR A 313 -9.01 -9.57 19.95
CA THR A 313 -9.63 -10.36 18.87
C THR A 313 -9.20 -9.80 17.51
N PHE A 314 -9.36 -10.59 16.45
CA PHE A 314 -8.98 -10.23 15.09
C PHE A 314 -10.14 -9.74 14.22
N ASP A 315 -11.35 -9.77 14.78
CA ASP A 315 -12.61 -9.45 14.12
C ASP A 315 -13.50 -8.71 15.11
N LEU A 316 -13.85 -7.47 14.77
CA LEU A 316 -14.61 -6.52 15.60
C LEU A 316 -15.74 -5.86 14.78
N GLY A 317 -16.07 -6.39 13.60
CA GLY A 317 -17.03 -5.77 12.68
C GLY A 317 -16.57 -4.40 12.17
N LEU A 318 -17.40 -3.77 11.36
CA LEU A 318 -17.20 -2.42 10.85
C LEU A 318 -18.56 -1.76 10.54
N ASP A 319 -18.94 -0.78 11.36
CA ASP A 319 -20.25 -0.12 11.30
C ASP A 319 -20.22 1.27 10.67
N ALA A 320 -19.04 1.82 10.39
CA ALA A 320 -18.96 3.09 9.69
C ALA A 320 -17.69 3.14 8.85
N LEU A 321 -17.78 3.67 7.63
CA LEU A 321 -16.63 3.82 6.74
C LEU A 321 -16.69 5.13 5.96
N HIS A 322 -15.56 5.83 5.93
CA HIS A 322 -15.34 6.95 5.05
C HIS A 322 -13.91 6.95 4.52
N LEU A 323 -13.73 6.96 3.20
CA LEU A 323 -12.43 7.16 2.59
C LEU A 323 -12.32 8.60 2.10
N ASP A 324 -11.15 9.21 2.34
CA ASP A 324 -10.86 10.58 1.93
C ASP A 324 -11.14 10.82 0.46
N LEU A 325 -12.11 11.69 0.21
CA LEU A 325 -12.14 12.52 -0.98
C LEU A 325 -11.40 13.81 -0.61
N ALA A 326 -10.08 13.82 -0.79
CA ALA A 326 -9.42 15.06 -1.17
C ALA A 326 -9.93 15.40 -2.58
N ASP A 327 -11.16 15.93 -2.62
CA ASP A 327 -11.97 16.31 -3.77
C ASP A 327 -12.14 15.23 -4.87
N ILE A 328 -13.37 15.08 -5.38
CA ILE A 328 -13.58 14.71 -6.79
C ILE A 328 -13.16 15.92 -7.68
N ALA A 329 -12.00 16.50 -7.38
CA ALA A 329 -11.22 17.39 -8.20
C ALA A 329 -9.94 16.61 -8.46
N CYS A 330 -9.89 15.96 -9.61
CA CYS A 330 -8.69 15.54 -10.32
C CYS A 330 -7.44 15.45 -9.46
N ALA A 331 -7.26 14.31 -8.78
CA ALA A 331 -6.11 14.19 -7.89
C ALA A 331 -4.83 14.40 -8.69
N SER A 332 -3.89 15.07 -8.04
CA SER A 332 -2.63 15.47 -8.66
C SER A 332 -1.84 14.25 -9.14
N PRO A 333 -1.09 14.37 -10.26
CA PRO A 333 -0.20 13.30 -10.70
C PRO A 333 0.80 12.89 -9.60
N VAL A 334 1.04 11.60 -9.45
CA VAL A 334 1.95 11.07 -8.42
C VAL A 334 2.72 9.84 -8.92
N ILE A 335 3.97 9.69 -8.49
CA ILE A 335 4.75 8.47 -8.67
C ILE A 335 4.42 7.54 -7.49
N THR A 336 3.96 6.33 -7.77
CA THR A 336 3.51 5.37 -6.75
C THR A 336 4.54 4.27 -6.50
N ASP A 337 5.27 3.86 -7.53
CA ASP A 337 6.24 2.76 -7.47
C ASP A 337 7.47 3.04 -8.34
N ILE A 338 8.61 2.51 -7.91
CA ILE A 338 9.86 2.43 -8.68
C ILE A 338 10.26 0.96 -8.78
N SER A 339 10.32 0.42 -9.99
CA SER A 339 10.61 -0.98 -10.30
C SER A 339 9.83 -1.94 -9.42
N GLU A 340 8.51 -1.75 -9.38
CA GLU A 340 7.55 -2.55 -8.58
C GLU A 340 7.71 -2.43 -7.06
N VAL A 341 8.55 -1.51 -6.58
CA VAL A 341 8.65 -1.15 -5.16
C VAL A 341 7.82 0.11 -4.90
N PRO A 342 6.77 0.04 -4.06
CA PRO A 342 6.04 1.21 -3.64
C PRO A 342 6.96 2.26 -3.01
N VAL A 343 6.74 3.54 -3.35
CA VAL A 343 7.57 4.66 -2.86
C VAL A 343 7.62 4.70 -1.32
N GLY A 344 6.55 4.30 -0.64
CA GLY A 344 6.52 4.21 0.84
C GLY A 344 7.51 3.20 1.44
N PHE A 345 8.00 2.23 0.65
CA PHE A 345 9.03 1.29 1.05
C PHE A 345 10.45 1.71 0.67
N ILE A 346 10.62 2.92 0.11
CA ILE A 346 11.93 3.48 -0.22
C ILE A 346 12.31 4.48 0.87
N ASN A 347 13.44 4.26 1.53
CA ASN A 347 13.92 5.16 2.55
C ASN A 347 14.35 6.49 1.92
N PHE A 348 13.62 7.57 2.24
CA PHE A 348 13.88 8.89 1.64
C PHE A 348 15.30 9.42 1.88
N ALA A 349 15.91 9.11 3.03
CA ALA A 349 17.26 9.59 3.36
C ALA A 349 18.36 8.83 2.61
N THR A 350 18.19 7.52 2.38
CA THR A 350 19.23 6.67 1.81
C THR A 350 18.97 6.23 0.37
N GLY A 351 17.73 6.32 -0.12
CA GLY A 351 17.27 5.86 -1.43
C GLY A 351 17.18 4.34 -1.57
N LEU A 352 17.33 3.60 -0.47
CA LEU A 352 17.31 2.14 -0.45
C LEU A 352 15.88 1.61 -0.26
N ALA A 353 15.55 0.54 -0.96
CA ALA A 353 14.27 -0.13 -0.87
C ALA A 353 14.22 -1.19 0.23
N MET A 354 13.05 -1.30 0.84
CA MET A 354 12.63 -2.41 1.69
C MET A 354 11.73 -3.34 0.87
N SER A 355 12.25 -4.45 0.36
CA SER A 355 11.50 -5.36 -0.52
C SER A 355 11.99 -6.80 -0.41
N GLY A 356 11.06 -7.76 -0.42
CA GLY A 356 11.38 -9.19 -0.32
C GLY A 356 12.04 -9.58 1.00
N GLY A 357 11.71 -8.90 2.10
CA GLY A 357 12.29 -9.13 3.43
C GLY A 357 13.62 -8.45 3.70
N LEU A 358 14.23 -7.79 2.70
CA LEU A 358 15.50 -7.06 2.85
C LEU A 358 15.25 -5.55 3.00
N SER A 359 16.03 -4.87 3.83
CA SER A 359 15.86 -3.43 4.15
C SER A 359 16.91 -2.49 3.52
N ASP A 360 17.77 -3.01 2.65
CA ASP A 360 18.95 -2.31 2.10
C ASP A 360 19.20 -2.74 0.64
N ARG A 361 18.22 -2.49 -0.23
CA ARG A 361 18.30 -2.84 -1.66
C ARG A 361 18.42 -1.58 -2.54
N PRO A 362 19.51 -1.41 -3.30
CA PRO A 362 19.59 -0.37 -4.34
C PRO A 362 18.86 -0.82 -5.61
N PHE A 363 18.84 0.03 -6.63
CA PHE A 363 18.22 -0.21 -7.93
C PHE A 363 19.24 -0.18 -9.07
N GLY A 364 19.02 -0.92 -10.15
CA GLY A 364 19.95 -0.95 -11.28
C GLY A 364 19.34 -1.41 -12.62
N HIS A 365 20.12 -1.22 -13.68
CA HIS A 365 19.74 -1.38 -15.10
C HIS A 365 18.48 -0.61 -15.46
N ASP A 366 17.43 -1.29 -15.94
CA ASP A 366 16.20 -0.63 -16.35
C ASP A 366 15.34 -0.33 -15.13
N ILE A 367 15.08 0.95 -14.90
CA ILE A 367 14.25 1.45 -13.81
C ILE A 367 12.87 1.78 -14.35
N ARG A 368 11.87 1.00 -13.96
CA ARG A 368 10.46 1.27 -14.29
C ARG A 368 9.90 2.31 -13.32
N ILE A 369 9.35 3.41 -13.82
CA ILE A 369 8.66 4.41 -13.01
C ILE A 369 7.17 4.25 -13.22
N GLN A 370 6.40 4.06 -12.14
CA GLN A 370 4.95 3.85 -12.19
C GLN A 370 4.26 4.91 -11.34
N GLY A 371 3.02 5.21 -11.68
CA GLY A 371 2.28 6.23 -10.97
C GLY A 371 0.85 6.37 -11.43
N ALA A 372 0.18 7.35 -10.84
CA ALA A 372 -1.21 7.65 -11.08
C ALA A 372 -1.33 9.07 -11.66
N LEU A 373 -2.13 9.22 -12.72
CA LEU A 373 -2.41 10.51 -13.37
C LEU A 373 -3.88 10.91 -13.18
N PRO A 374 -4.34 12.13 -13.50
CA PRO A 374 -5.78 12.40 -13.50
C PRO A 374 -6.56 11.50 -14.48
N SER A 375 -7.77 11.05 -14.12
CA SER A 375 -8.64 10.26 -15.02
C SER A 375 -9.31 11.17 -16.04
N ALA A 376 -9.10 10.99 -17.34
CA ALA A 376 -9.75 11.84 -18.36
C ALA A 376 -11.30 11.80 -18.32
N VAL A 377 -11.88 10.69 -17.83
CA VAL A 377 -13.34 10.52 -17.68
C VAL A 377 -13.87 11.33 -16.49
N SER A 378 -13.19 11.25 -15.36
CA SER A 378 -13.57 11.99 -14.14
C SER A 378 -13.08 13.44 -14.16
N CYS A 379 -12.12 13.76 -15.04
CA CYS A 379 -11.38 15.02 -15.13
C CYS A 379 -11.24 15.51 -16.57
N PRO A 380 -12.35 15.90 -17.22
CA PRO A 380 -12.35 16.32 -18.61
C PRO A 380 -11.44 17.54 -18.86
N ASP A 381 -11.21 18.39 -17.86
CA ASP A 381 -10.31 19.54 -17.97
C ASP A 381 -8.86 19.13 -18.26
N TYR A 382 -8.45 17.92 -17.85
CA TYR A 382 -7.10 17.40 -18.08
C TYR A 382 -6.95 16.69 -19.44
N ALA A 383 -8.00 16.60 -20.25
CA ALA A 383 -7.95 15.96 -21.57
C ALA A 383 -6.94 16.63 -22.54
N ASN A 384 -6.63 17.91 -22.31
CA ASN A 384 -5.66 18.68 -23.11
C ASN A 384 -4.29 18.85 -22.41
N PHE A 385 -3.95 17.96 -21.47
CA PHE A 385 -2.70 18.03 -20.74
C PHE A 385 -1.72 16.97 -21.24
N GLU A 386 -0.43 17.26 -21.05
CA GLU A 386 0.67 16.35 -21.25
C GLU A 386 1.54 16.30 -20.00
N TYR A 387 2.14 15.14 -19.76
CA TYR A 387 3.02 14.89 -18.62
C TYR A 387 4.39 14.39 -19.08
N ARG A 388 5.37 14.45 -18.18
CA ARG A 388 6.63 13.72 -18.33
C ARG A 388 7.22 13.39 -16.97
N VAL A 389 8.10 12.40 -16.94
CA VAL A 389 9.00 12.16 -15.80
C VAL A 389 10.29 12.93 -16.05
N GLU A 390 10.82 13.57 -15.01
CA GLU A 390 12.12 14.24 -15.01
C GLU A 390 13.07 13.51 -14.06
N LEU A 391 14.33 13.40 -14.47
CA LEU A 391 15.43 12.80 -13.71
C LEU A 391 16.39 13.89 -13.24
N ASP A 392 16.91 13.73 -12.03
CA ASP A 392 18.04 14.48 -11.49
C ASP A 392 19.09 13.50 -10.98
N ASP A 393 20.27 13.54 -11.60
CA ASP A 393 21.43 12.67 -11.32
C ASP A 393 22.46 13.32 -10.36
N GLY A 394 22.08 14.42 -9.71
CA GLY A 394 22.96 15.25 -8.88
C GLY A 394 23.34 16.57 -9.53
N SER A 395 23.05 16.76 -10.82
CA SER A 395 23.22 18.04 -11.53
C SER A 395 22.04 19.02 -11.32
N GLY A 396 20.97 18.59 -10.65
CA GLY A 396 19.72 19.30 -10.53
C GLY A 396 18.73 18.85 -11.61
N PHE A 397 17.42 18.99 -11.34
CA PHE A 397 16.42 18.72 -12.37
C PHE A 397 16.67 19.62 -13.60
N PRO A 398 16.80 19.03 -14.80
CA PRO A 398 17.21 19.76 -15.99
C PRO A 398 16.23 20.88 -16.33
N ALA A 399 16.78 22.00 -16.82
CA ALA A 399 15.98 23.08 -17.36
C ALA A 399 15.25 22.59 -18.63
N ILE A 400 14.02 23.08 -18.84
CA ILE A 400 13.15 22.70 -19.97
C ILE A 400 13.92 22.82 -21.29
N GLY A 401 14.31 21.67 -21.88
CA GLY A 401 15.00 21.60 -23.17
C GLY A 401 16.27 20.72 -23.23
N ASP A 402 16.69 20.08 -22.15
CA ASP A 402 17.85 19.17 -22.17
C ASP A 402 17.51 17.81 -22.81
N PRO A 403 18.17 17.38 -23.91
CA PRO A 403 17.99 16.06 -24.52
C PRO A 403 18.51 14.88 -23.68
N ASN A 404 19.15 15.10 -22.53
CA ASN A 404 19.68 14.04 -21.65
C ASN A 404 18.71 13.58 -20.54
N THR A 405 17.45 14.03 -20.56
CA THR A 405 16.46 13.86 -19.48
C THR A 405 15.96 12.44 -19.21
N LEU A 406 15.93 11.57 -20.22
CA LEU A 406 15.43 10.20 -20.16
C LEU A 406 15.56 9.60 -21.57
N THR A 407 16.14 8.42 -21.70
CA THR A 407 16.03 7.65 -22.94
C THR A 407 14.64 7.05 -22.99
N VAL A 408 13.68 7.75 -23.62
CA VAL A 408 12.40 7.13 -23.98
C VAL A 408 12.61 6.44 -25.34
N PRO A 409 12.56 5.11 -25.44
CA PRO A 409 12.72 4.44 -26.72
C PRO A 409 11.58 4.81 -27.66
N ALA A 410 11.89 5.15 -28.91
CA ALA A 410 10.88 5.26 -29.96
C ALA A 410 10.17 3.91 -30.16
N ASN A 411 8.86 3.92 -30.43
CA ASN A 411 7.99 2.74 -30.62
C ASN A 411 7.66 1.97 -29.34
N TRP A 412 7.51 2.65 -28.20
CA TRP A 412 7.00 2.01 -26.99
C TRP A 412 5.57 1.52 -27.26
N SER A 413 5.26 0.23 -27.11
CA SER A 413 3.93 -0.28 -27.45
C SER A 413 3.18 -0.82 -26.24
N ARG A 414 2.07 -0.22 -25.82
CA ARG A 414 1.30 -0.71 -24.66
C ARG A 414 0.88 -2.18 -24.84
N LYS A 415 1.21 -3.05 -23.87
CA LYS A 415 0.72 -4.43 -23.86
C LYS A 415 -0.74 -4.39 -23.39
N VAL A 416 -1.65 -4.53 -24.34
CA VAL A 416 -3.05 -4.81 -24.06
C VAL A 416 -3.15 -6.32 -23.91
N ASP A 417 -3.53 -6.83 -22.74
CA ASP A 417 -3.70 -8.27 -22.59
C ASP A 417 -4.76 -8.76 -23.58
N ALA A 418 -4.41 -9.77 -24.36
CA ALA A 418 -5.27 -10.33 -25.41
C ALA A 418 -6.53 -11.04 -24.87
N ASN A 419 -6.73 -11.03 -23.56
CA ASN A 419 -7.84 -11.65 -22.86
C ASN A 419 -8.56 -10.58 -22.02
N PRO A 420 -9.38 -9.70 -22.65
CA PRO A 420 -10.14 -8.71 -21.92
C PRO A 420 -11.03 -9.39 -20.89
N ASN A 421 -11.21 -8.75 -19.74
CA ASN A 421 -12.23 -9.14 -18.78
C ASN A 421 -13.57 -9.25 -19.53
N PRO A 422 -14.24 -10.42 -19.55
CA PRO A 422 -15.52 -10.59 -20.24
C PRO A 422 -16.66 -9.72 -19.67
N MET A 423 -16.43 -9.02 -18.56
CA MET A 423 -17.37 -8.09 -17.94
C MET A 423 -17.27 -6.64 -18.44
N ILE A 424 -16.26 -6.28 -19.27
CA ILE A 424 -16.13 -4.94 -19.86
C ILE A 424 -16.49 -5.03 -21.35
N LEU A 425 -17.69 -4.58 -21.69
CA LEU A 425 -18.34 -4.81 -22.98
C LEU A 425 -17.67 -4.10 -24.18
N ASP A 426 -16.76 -3.14 -23.93
CA ASP A 426 -16.21 -2.23 -24.95
C ASP A 426 -14.69 -2.34 -25.16
N CYS A 427 -13.99 -3.33 -24.58
CA CYS A 427 -12.58 -3.55 -24.93
C CYS A 427 -12.47 -4.17 -26.34
N PRO A 428 -11.88 -3.48 -27.33
CA PRO A 428 -11.73 -4.00 -28.70
C PRO A 428 -10.97 -5.33 -28.72
N LEU A 429 -11.69 -6.42 -29.00
CA LEU A 429 -11.11 -7.74 -29.21
C LEU A 429 -10.12 -7.67 -30.39
N GLY A 430 -8.83 -7.84 -30.10
CA GLY A 430 -7.79 -7.95 -31.12
C GLY A 430 -7.14 -6.64 -31.61
N ALA A 431 -7.17 -5.57 -30.82
CA ALA A 431 -6.37 -4.38 -31.15
C ALA A 431 -4.85 -4.68 -31.05
N PRO A 432 -4.05 -4.39 -32.09
CA PRO A 432 -2.59 -4.45 -31.98
C PRO A 432 -2.12 -3.35 -31.02
N ASN A 433 -1.20 -3.69 -30.11
CA ASN A 433 -0.21 -2.81 -29.48
C ASN A 433 -0.30 -1.33 -29.92
N ASP A 434 -0.92 -0.46 -29.11
CA ASP A 434 -0.97 0.99 -29.40
C ASP A 434 0.42 1.59 -29.15
N ILE A 435 0.87 2.46 -30.04
CA ILE A 435 2.21 3.06 -29.96
C ILE A 435 2.14 4.30 -29.07
N TYR A 436 2.84 4.22 -27.95
CA TYR A 436 2.98 5.22 -26.91
C TYR A 436 4.24 6.06 -27.15
N ASP A 437 4.22 6.93 -28.16
CA ASP A 437 5.39 7.72 -28.53
C ASP A 437 5.42 9.08 -27.81
N PRO A 438 6.55 9.44 -27.17
CA PRO A 438 6.71 10.77 -26.62
C PRO A 438 6.78 11.82 -27.73
N LYS A 439 6.21 13.00 -27.47
CA LYS A 439 6.47 14.22 -28.22
C LYS A 439 7.88 14.77 -27.96
N PRO A 440 8.36 15.73 -28.78
CA PRO A 440 9.64 16.40 -28.55
C PRO A 440 9.81 16.88 -27.09
N GLY A 441 10.96 16.58 -26.49
CA GLY A 441 11.25 16.94 -25.10
C GLY A 441 10.66 15.98 -24.05
N GLY A 442 10.20 14.80 -24.46
CA GLY A 442 9.80 13.70 -23.57
C GLY A 442 8.38 13.80 -23.01
N TRP A 443 7.50 14.56 -23.66
CA TRP A 443 6.12 14.78 -23.20
C TRP A 443 5.16 13.74 -23.76
N PHE A 444 4.23 13.28 -22.93
CA PHE A 444 3.18 12.34 -23.30
C PHE A 444 1.82 12.97 -23.08
N GLU A 445 0.90 12.85 -24.04
CA GLU A 445 -0.47 13.28 -23.80
C GLU A 445 -1.13 12.40 -22.73
N LEU A 446 -1.88 13.02 -21.82
CA LEU A 446 -2.61 12.30 -20.79
C LEU A 446 -3.71 11.40 -21.39
N SER A 447 -4.28 11.83 -22.52
CA SER A 447 -5.27 11.09 -23.31
C SER A 447 -4.72 9.75 -23.82
N ASP A 448 -3.45 9.70 -24.21
CA ASP A 448 -2.79 8.47 -24.69
C ASP A 448 -2.47 7.51 -23.55
N TYR A 449 -2.19 8.03 -22.35
CA TYR A 449 -2.00 7.21 -21.14
C TYR A 449 -3.28 6.46 -20.76
N ARG A 450 -4.42 7.16 -20.69
CA ARG A 450 -5.69 6.63 -20.16
C ARG A 450 -6.56 5.87 -21.15
N ARG A 451 -6.27 5.90 -22.46
CA ARG A 451 -7.13 5.31 -23.51
C ARG A 451 -7.48 3.83 -23.28
N TRP A 452 -6.71 3.09 -22.48
CA TRP A 452 -6.84 1.64 -22.31
C TRP A 452 -6.72 1.13 -20.85
N ASP A 453 -6.63 2.04 -19.86
CA ASP A 453 -6.43 1.69 -18.44
C ASP A 453 -7.53 0.79 -17.88
N GLU A 454 -8.77 0.99 -18.35
CA GLU A 454 -9.92 0.17 -17.99
C GLU A 454 -9.85 -1.27 -18.51
N CYS A 455 -8.95 -1.59 -19.45
CA CYS A 455 -8.80 -2.92 -20.05
C CYS A 455 -7.59 -3.72 -19.54
N SER A 456 -6.74 -3.15 -18.67
CA SER A 456 -5.53 -3.83 -18.15
C SER A 456 -5.79 -4.58 -16.84
N TYR A 457 -5.33 -5.83 -16.75
CA TYR A 457 -5.45 -6.66 -15.55
C TYR A 457 -4.28 -6.38 -14.59
N GLY A 458 -4.48 -5.57 -13.56
CA GLY A 458 -3.65 -5.55 -12.34
C GLY A 458 -2.19 -5.07 -12.43
N ASP A 459 -1.63 -4.82 -13.62
CA ASP A 459 -0.30 -4.24 -13.78
C ASP A 459 -0.39 -2.70 -13.83
N ASN A 460 0.07 -2.02 -12.77
CA ASN A 460 0.16 -0.55 -12.74
C ASN A 460 0.94 -0.04 -13.97
N GLU A 461 0.34 0.89 -14.70
CA GLU A 461 0.89 1.48 -15.92
C GLU A 461 2.25 2.17 -15.66
N SER A 462 3.21 1.98 -16.56
CA SER A 462 4.50 2.65 -16.49
C SER A 462 4.36 4.10 -16.97
N LEU A 463 4.75 5.06 -16.15
CA LEU A 463 4.91 6.45 -16.55
C LEU A 463 6.13 6.65 -17.47
N ALA A 464 7.22 5.94 -17.17
CA ALA A 464 8.47 5.93 -17.93
C ALA A 464 9.31 4.69 -17.57
N VAL A 465 10.29 4.36 -18.41
CA VAL A 465 11.38 3.44 -18.06
C VAL A 465 12.71 4.15 -18.35
N TRP A 466 13.68 4.00 -17.46
CA TRP A 466 14.99 4.64 -17.59
C TRP A 466 16.11 3.61 -17.48
N ASP A 467 16.98 3.56 -18.49
CA ASP A 467 18.21 2.77 -18.44
C ASP A 467 19.27 3.49 -17.61
N SER A 468 19.47 3.01 -16.38
CA SER A 468 20.48 3.52 -15.46
C SER A 468 21.90 2.99 -15.74
N GLY A 469 22.04 1.95 -16.58
CA GLY A 469 23.31 1.29 -16.85
C GLY A 469 24.37 2.22 -17.44
N ALA A 470 23.95 3.25 -18.16
CA ALA A 470 24.84 4.25 -18.76
C ALA A 470 25.49 5.21 -17.74
N LEU A 471 24.90 5.41 -16.55
CA LEU A 471 25.49 6.27 -15.50
C LEU A 471 26.60 5.59 -14.70
N ALA A 472 26.85 4.31 -14.94
CA ALA A 472 27.64 3.47 -14.05
C ALA A 472 29.03 3.08 -14.55
N THR A 473 29.39 3.44 -15.79
CA THR A 473 30.75 3.21 -16.28
C THR A 473 31.72 4.23 -15.67
N GLY A 474 32.04 4.08 -14.39
CA GLY A 474 33.01 4.95 -13.73
C GLY A 474 33.10 4.89 -12.21
N LEU A 475 32.22 4.17 -11.51
CA LEU A 475 32.24 4.14 -10.05
C LEU A 475 33.15 3.02 -9.55
N ASN A 476 34.27 3.37 -8.93
CA ASN A 476 34.96 2.44 -8.04
C ASN A 476 34.00 2.05 -6.89
N PRO A 477 34.10 0.85 -6.31
CA PRO A 477 33.36 0.47 -5.11
C PRO A 477 33.63 1.35 -3.86
N THR A 478 34.52 2.34 -3.97
CA THR A 478 34.79 3.38 -2.98
C THR A 478 34.12 4.73 -3.28
N ASP A 479 33.52 4.89 -4.47
CA ASP A 479 32.88 6.13 -4.86
C ASP A 479 31.55 6.30 -4.10
N PRO A 480 31.16 7.55 -3.77
CA PRO A 480 29.92 7.81 -3.07
C PRO A 480 28.74 7.27 -3.89
N PRO A 481 27.71 6.71 -3.21
CA PRO A 481 26.56 6.13 -3.89
C PRO A 481 25.91 7.15 -4.82
N VAL A 482 25.60 6.74 -6.06
CA VAL A 482 24.88 7.60 -6.99
C VAL A 482 23.42 7.64 -6.57
N MET A 483 23.02 8.80 -6.10
CA MET A 483 21.66 9.11 -5.69
C MET A 483 20.98 9.83 -6.86
N VAL A 484 19.84 9.33 -7.28
CA VAL A 484 19.04 9.96 -8.33
C VAL A 484 17.64 10.26 -7.84
N ARG A 485 17.00 11.27 -8.44
CA ARG A 485 15.65 11.69 -8.10
C ARG A 485 14.77 11.75 -9.33
N PHE A 486 13.54 11.26 -9.20
CA PHE A 486 12.51 11.35 -10.22
C PHE A 486 11.39 12.26 -9.75
N ARG A 487 10.82 13.04 -10.65
CA ARG A 487 9.55 13.71 -10.38
C ARG A 487 8.67 13.68 -11.62
N ILE A 488 7.37 13.79 -11.40
CA ILE A 488 6.42 13.98 -12.49
C ILE A 488 6.12 15.48 -12.66
N VAL A 489 6.05 15.94 -13.89
CA VAL A 489 5.59 17.28 -14.24
C VAL A 489 4.47 17.19 -15.26
N MET A 490 3.56 18.16 -15.24
CA MET A 490 2.40 18.18 -16.13
C MET A 490 2.11 19.62 -16.57
N ARG A 491 1.57 19.76 -17.78
CA ARG A 491 1.18 21.05 -18.39
C ARG A 491 0.05 20.89 -19.38
N GLU A 492 -0.60 22.00 -19.73
CA GLU A 492 -1.42 22.04 -20.94
C GLU A 492 -0.55 21.80 -22.19
N ILE A 493 -1.07 21.05 -23.16
CA ILE A 493 -0.36 20.70 -24.39
C ILE A 493 0.20 21.97 -25.06
N GLY A 494 1.52 21.99 -25.27
CA GLY A 494 2.22 23.11 -25.91
C GLY A 494 2.55 24.30 -25.01
N ALA A 495 2.15 24.29 -23.73
CA ALA A 495 2.52 25.35 -22.78
C ALA A 495 4.03 25.37 -22.48
N ALA A 496 4.61 26.54 -22.25
CA ALA A 496 6.03 26.66 -21.95
C ALA A 496 6.39 26.28 -20.51
N VAL A 497 5.43 26.35 -19.58
CA VAL A 497 5.65 26.18 -18.14
C VAL A 497 4.75 25.06 -17.61
N PRO A 498 5.26 24.16 -16.75
CA PRO A 498 4.44 23.19 -16.04
C PRO A 498 3.37 23.84 -15.17
N THR A 499 2.14 23.34 -15.26
CA THR A 499 1.04 23.67 -14.34
C THR A 499 1.17 22.89 -13.03
N PHE A 500 1.84 21.73 -13.08
CA PHE A 500 2.11 20.90 -11.92
C PHE A 500 3.55 20.39 -11.93
N VAL A 501 4.16 20.38 -10.75
CA VAL A 501 5.46 19.77 -10.46
C VAL A 501 5.32 18.94 -9.19
N GLY A 502 5.42 17.63 -9.34
CA GLY A 502 5.29 16.69 -8.23
C GLY A 502 6.51 16.67 -7.32
N PRO A 503 6.36 16.13 -6.10
CA PRO A 503 7.49 15.91 -5.20
C PRO A 503 8.48 14.91 -5.80
N PRO A 504 9.79 15.07 -5.56
CA PRO A 504 10.79 14.13 -6.04
C PRO A 504 10.84 12.85 -5.20
N VAL A 505 10.91 11.71 -5.88
CA VAL A 505 11.20 10.38 -5.32
C VAL A 505 12.69 10.11 -5.50
N GLN A 506 13.39 9.77 -4.42
CA GLN A 506 14.83 9.55 -4.44
C GLN A 506 15.15 8.05 -4.33
N ILE A 507 16.09 7.58 -5.16
CA ILE A 507 16.61 6.21 -5.09
C ILE A 507 18.14 6.20 -5.10
N ARG A 508 18.71 5.09 -4.61
CA ARG A 508 20.12 4.76 -4.73
C ARG A 508 20.35 3.77 -5.86
N LEU A 509 21.35 4.05 -6.68
CA LEU A 509 21.74 3.16 -7.76
C LEU A 509 22.87 2.23 -7.38
N ASP A 510 22.81 1.01 -7.91
CA ASP A 510 23.93 0.11 -8.03
C ASP A 510 23.88 -0.60 -9.39
N ASN A 511 24.91 -0.33 -10.18
CA ASN A 511 25.11 -0.90 -11.51
C ASN A 511 26.48 -1.59 -11.63
N THR A 512 27.15 -1.76 -10.48
CA THR A 512 28.41 -2.47 -10.38
C THR A 512 28.11 -3.96 -10.53
N ASN A 513 28.86 -4.64 -11.40
CA ASN A 513 28.83 -6.10 -11.47
C ASN A 513 30.02 -6.65 -10.69
N TYR A 514 29.95 -7.92 -10.28
CA TYR A 514 31.12 -8.60 -9.72
C TYR A 514 32.24 -8.70 -10.76
N ASP A 515 33.45 -8.30 -10.40
CA ASP A 515 34.61 -8.53 -11.24
C ASP A 515 35.08 -10.00 -11.12
N LEU A 516 35.24 -10.68 -12.25
CA LEU A 516 35.89 -11.99 -12.29
C LEU A 516 37.42 -11.84 -12.25
N PRO A 517 38.16 -12.86 -11.77
CA PRO A 517 39.61 -12.83 -11.73
C PRO A 517 40.20 -12.66 -13.14
N VAL A 518 41.25 -11.84 -13.26
CA VAL A 518 41.90 -11.48 -14.54
C VAL A 518 42.46 -12.71 -15.26
N SER A 519 42.82 -13.76 -14.52
CA SER A 519 43.22 -15.06 -15.06
C SER A 519 43.09 -16.16 -14.02
N LYS A 520 43.06 -17.43 -14.48
CA LYS A 520 43.13 -18.61 -13.61
C LYS A 520 44.43 -18.70 -12.80
N ASP A 521 45.51 -18.05 -13.26
CA ASP A 521 46.80 -18.01 -12.57
C ASP A 521 46.87 -16.89 -11.50
N MET A 522 45.86 -16.01 -11.46
CA MET A 522 45.66 -15.00 -10.42
C MET A 522 44.21 -15.05 -9.93
N PRO A 523 43.76 -16.19 -9.38
CA PRO A 523 42.35 -16.40 -9.04
C PRO A 523 41.87 -15.38 -8.00
N LEU A 524 42.77 -14.78 -7.22
CA LEU A 524 42.47 -13.87 -6.12
C LEU A 524 42.41 -12.38 -6.51
N SER A 525 42.26 -12.06 -7.81
CA SER A 525 42.26 -10.69 -8.32
C SER A 525 40.87 -10.06 -8.48
N GLY A 526 39.80 -10.87 -8.60
CA GLY A 526 38.42 -10.41 -8.80
C GLY A 526 37.56 -10.48 -7.53
N ASP A 527 36.38 -9.88 -7.56
CA ASP A 527 35.41 -9.87 -6.47
C ASP A 527 34.89 -11.26 -6.08
N ILE A 528 34.85 -12.18 -7.05
CA ILE A 528 34.51 -13.58 -6.83
C ILE A 528 35.72 -14.44 -7.17
N SER A 529 36.08 -15.36 -6.27
CA SER A 529 37.14 -16.34 -6.54
C SER A 529 37.00 -17.59 -5.70
N MET A 530 37.56 -18.68 -6.19
CA MET A 530 37.64 -19.95 -5.48
C MET A 530 38.92 -20.70 -5.84
N THR A 531 39.50 -21.39 -4.86
CA THR A 531 40.69 -22.25 -4.99
C THR A 531 40.50 -23.51 -4.13
N LEU A 532 41.19 -24.58 -4.49
CA LEU A 532 41.16 -25.85 -3.77
C LEU A 532 42.34 -25.96 -2.81
N ALA A 533 42.07 -26.40 -1.58
CA ALA A 533 43.08 -26.79 -0.63
C ALA A 533 42.84 -28.22 -0.13
N ALA A 534 43.91 -28.89 0.29
CA ALA A 534 43.79 -30.17 0.98
C ALA A 534 43.19 -29.94 2.37
N ALA A 535 42.12 -30.66 2.71
CA ALA A 535 41.58 -30.61 4.05
C ALA A 535 42.62 -31.11 5.07
N ALA A 536 42.61 -30.53 6.28
CA ALA A 536 43.60 -30.85 7.31
C ALA A 536 43.64 -32.37 7.59
N GLY A 537 44.83 -32.98 7.45
CA GLY A 537 45.03 -34.41 7.69
C GLY A 537 44.62 -35.35 6.54
N SER A 538 44.19 -34.83 5.39
CA SER A 538 43.74 -35.64 4.23
C SER A 538 44.87 -36.36 3.48
N GLY A 539 46.12 -35.92 3.62
CA GLY A 539 47.25 -36.48 2.85
C GLY A 539 47.20 -36.21 1.34
N LEU A 540 46.27 -35.36 0.88
CA LEU A 540 46.11 -35.00 -0.52
C LEU A 540 47.15 -33.96 -0.96
N THR A 541 47.60 -34.06 -2.20
CA THR A 541 48.28 -32.97 -2.92
C THR A 541 47.25 -32.28 -3.81
N VAL A 542 46.97 -31.01 -3.53
CA VAL A 542 45.89 -30.25 -4.18
C VAL A 542 46.43 -29.00 -4.87
N ASN A 543 45.99 -28.78 -6.10
CA ASN A 543 45.97 -27.49 -6.76
C ASN A 543 44.67 -27.35 -7.56
N ASP A 544 44.42 -26.15 -8.09
CA ASP A 544 43.17 -25.80 -8.78
C ASP A 544 42.84 -26.64 -10.01
N CYS A 545 43.81 -27.37 -10.58
CA CYS A 545 43.62 -28.25 -11.72
C CYS A 545 43.71 -29.73 -11.37
N LYS A 546 44.21 -30.09 -10.17
CA LYS A 546 44.67 -31.45 -9.87
C LYS A 546 44.60 -31.76 -8.37
N VAL A 547 43.96 -32.88 -8.05
CA VAL A 547 43.91 -33.49 -6.72
C VAL A 547 44.54 -34.88 -6.80
N GLU A 548 45.55 -35.15 -5.99
CA GLU A 548 46.24 -36.44 -5.92
C GLU A 548 46.23 -37.02 -4.51
N GLY A 549 45.91 -38.31 -4.37
CA GLY A 549 45.98 -39.01 -3.09
C GLY A 549 45.21 -40.34 -3.09
N ASP A 550 44.94 -40.85 -1.89
CA ASP A 550 44.22 -42.11 -1.68
C ASP A 550 42.73 -41.97 -2.07
N PRO A 551 42.18 -42.82 -2.95
CA PRO A 551 40.77 -42.76 -3.34
C PRO A 551 39.78 -43.09 -2.22
N GLY A 552 40.23 -43.62 -1.08
CA GLY A 552 39.36 -43.96 0.04
C GLY A 552 38.72 -42.76 0.77
N SER A 553 39.31 -41.56 0.69
CA SER A 553 38.76 -40.34 1.32
C SER A 553 39.32 -39.07 0.69
N VAL A 554 38.60 -38.55 -0.31
CA VAL A 554 38.94 -37.30 -1.01
C VAL A 554 38.14 -36.14 -0.41
N VAL A 555 38.69 -35.51 0.64
CA VAL A 555 38.09 -34.36 1.33
C VAL A 555 38.88 -33.08 1.01
N LEU A 556 38.18 -32.07 0.49
CA LEU A 556 38.75 -30.82 -0.02
C LEU A 556 38.23 -29.64 0.79
N ASP A 557 39.09 -28.66 1.07
CA ASP A 557 38.66 -27.36 1.55
C ASP A 557 38.50 -26.42 0.35
N LEU A 558 37.32 -25.82 0.23
CA LEU A 558 37.01 -24.80 -0.76
C LEU A 558 37.27 -23.44 -0.13
N LEU A 559 38.34 -22.79 -0.59
CA LEU A 559 38.70 -21.45 -0.13
C LEU A 559 38.33 -20.44 -1.20
N GLY A 560 37.93 -19.23 -0.82
CA GLY A 560 37.60 -18.22 -1.79
C GLY A 560 37.09 -16.92 -1.17
N ARG A 561 36.42 -16.13 -2.02
CA ARG A 561 35.73 -14.90 -1.61
C ARG A 561 34.61 -14.56 -2.58
N ALA A 562 33.61 -13.85 -2.07
CA ALA A 562 32.66 -13.03 -2.84
C ALA A 562 32.61 -11.66 -2.16
N ARG A 563 32.75 -10.57 -2.92
CA ARG A 563 32.67 -9.21 -2.40
C ARG A 563 31.82 -8.35 -3.30
N ASP A 564 30.88 -7.64 -2.71
CA ASP A 564 30.14 -6.60 -3.39
C ASP A 564 29.58 -5.62 -2.35
N SER A 565 29.35 -4.36 -2.73
CA SER A 565 28.79 -3.36 -1.82
C SER A 565 27.37 -3.69 -1.36
N HIS A 566 26.65 -4.50 -2.14
CA HIS A 566 25.30 -4.98 -1.87
C HIS A 566 25.19 -6.50 -2.05
N PHE A 567 26.20 -7.24 -1.55
CA PHE A 567 26.20 -8.69 -1.53
C PHE A 567 24.95 -9.27 -0.85
N TRP A 568 24.37 -10.30 -1.45
CA TRP A 568 23.23 -11.03 -0.89
C TRP A 568 23.62 -12.40 -0.33
N ARG A 569 24.13 -13.29 -1.20
CA ARG A 569 24.45 -14.68 -0.85
C ARG A 569 25.36 -15.32 -1.91
N TYR A 570 25.90 -16.50 -1.58
CA TYR A 570 26.50 -17.40 -2.58
C TYR A 570 26.01 -18.84 -2.42
N THR A 571 26.15 -19.65 -3.46
CA THR A 571 25.93 -21.10 -3.43
C THR A 571 27.12 -21.83 -4.05
N LEU A 572 27.26 -23.09 -3.66
CA LEU A 572 28.29 -23.99 -4.17
C LEU A 572 27.63 -25.25 -4.70
N ARG A 573 27.94 -25.59 -5.95
CA ARG A 573 27.50 -26.84 -6.60
C ARG A 573 28.67 -27.51 -7.29
N TRP A 574 28.56 -28.81 -7.51
CA TRP A 574 29.57 -29.60 -8.20
C TRP A 574 28.95 -30.51 -9.26
N ALA A 575 29.75 -30.87 -10.26
CA ALA A 575 29.42 -31.87 -11.28
C ALA A 575 30.66 -32.75 -11.54
N GLY A 576 30.45 -33.99 -11.98
CA GLY A 576 31.49 -35.00 -12.24
C GLY A 576 31.55 -35.44 -13.69
N GLY A 577 31.59 -34.50 -14.64
CA GLY A 577 31.61 -34.77 -16.08
C GLY A 577 30.30 -35.39 -16.60
N ASN A 578 30.36 -36.19 -17.68
CA ASN A 578 29.17 -36.86 -18.26
C ASN A 578 28.54 -37.93 -17.34
N ALA A 579 29.23 -38.34 -16.27
CA ALA A 579 28.78 -39.41 -15.39
C ALA A 579 27.83 -38.93 -14.29
N VAL A 580 27.89 -37.66 -13.90
CA VAL A 580 27.15 -37.11 -12.77
C VAL A 580 26.76 -35.65 -13.04
N GLY A 581 25.47 -35.34 -12.97
CA GLY A 581 24.92 -33.98 -13.16
C GLY A 581 25.31 -33.01 -12.04
N TRP A 582 24.67 -31.84 -12.00
CA TRP A 582 24.94 -30.84 -10.96
C TRP A 582 24.28 -31.22 -9.62
N HIS A 583 25.07 -31.20 -8.55
CA HIS A 583 24.63 -31.44 -7.17
C HIS A 583 25.11 -30.33 -6.25
N ALA A 584 24.33 -29.99 -5.22
CA ALA A 584 24.75 -29.04 -4.19
C ALA A 584 25.82 -29.66 -3.28
N ILE A 585 26.75 -28.85 -2.76
CA ILE A 585 27.80 -29.29 -1.83
C ILE A 585 27.30 -29.38 -0.36
N ALA A 586 26.17 -28.74 -0.02
CA ALA A 586 25.40 -28.85 1.23
C ALA A 586 24.00 -28.21 1.01
N PRO A 587 22.99 -28.31 1.91
CA PRO A 587 21.65 -27.84 1.59
C PRO A 587 21.70 -26.34 1.29
N SER A 588 21.09 -25.98 0.17
CA SER A 588 21.04 -24.64 -0.34
C SER A 588 20.70 -23.63 0.76
N VAL A 589 21.37 -22.48 0.71
CA VAL A 589 21.13 -21.31 1.58
C VAL A 589 19.79 -20.64 1.19
N ASP A 590 18.77 -21.44 0.85
CA ASP A 590 17.65 -20.96 0.06
C ASP A 590 16.72 -20.02 0.82
N ASN A 591 16.80 -19.93 2.16
CA ASN A 591 15.74 -19.27 2.96
C ASN A 591 16.19 -18.37 4.12
N VAL A 592 17.44 -17.89 4.21
CA VAL A 592 17.77 -16.91 5.27
C VAL A 592 17.69 -15.50 4.70
N PHE A 593 16.49 -14.94 4.78
CA PHE A 593 16.18 -13.54 4.44
C PHE A 593 16.81 -12.54 5.42
N ASP A 594 17.32 -13.01 6.56
CA ASP A 594 17.94 -12.20 7.62
C ASP A 594 19.44 -12.50 7.76
N ASN A 595 20.24 -12.13 6.77
CA ASN A 595 21.70 -12.12 6.96
C ASN A 595 22.11 -10.82 7.66
N ASP A 596 21.83 -10.75 8.96
CA ASP A 596 22.60 -9.88 9.88
C ASP A 596 23.96 -10.51 10.26
N GLY A 597 24.27 -11.71 9.72
CA GLY A 597 25.49 -12.46 9.98
C GLY A 597 25.44 -13.36 11.23
N SER A 598 24.28 -13.49 11.89
CA SER A 598 24.16 -14.25 13.15
C SER A 598 24.46 -15.75 13.02
N ASP A 599 24.13 -16.38 11.88
CA ASP A 599 24.33 -17.83 11.67
C ASP A 599 25.54 -18.18 10.78
N ARG A 600 26.19 -17.18 10.17
CA ARG A 600 27.33 -17.34 9.24
C ARG A 600 28.39 -16.28 9.54
N PRO A 601 29.29 -16.51 10.52
CA PRO A 601 30.28 -15.51 10.94
C PRO A 601 31.29 -15.14 9.85
N GLU A 602 31.39 -15.94 8.79
CA GLU A 602 32.20 -15.69 7.61
C GLU A 602 31.52 -14.80 6.56
N LEU A 603 30.32 -14.29 6.80
CA LEU A 603 29.59 -13.40 5.88
C LEU A 603 29.23 -12.06 6.52
N SER A 604 29.12 -11.02 5.69
CA SER A 604 28.54 -9.71 6.01
C SER A 604 27.67 -9.22 4.85
N LEU A 605 27.06 -8.03 5.02
CA LEU A 605 26.33 -7.31 3.96
C LEU A 605 27.19 -6.96 2.74
N THR A 606 28.52 -7.11 2.84
CA THR A 606 29.46 -6.82 1.75
C THR A 606 30.20 -8.04 1.21
N GLY A 607 29.83 -9.24 1.66
CA GLY A 607 30.41 -10.50 1.20
C GLY A 607 31.15 -11.30 2.28
N THR A 608 32.14 -12.08 1.86
CA THR A 608 32.91 -12.97 2.74
C THR A 608 33.83 -12.19 3.69
N GLN A 609 33.99 -12.69 4.91
CA GLN A 609 34.78 -12.11 5.98
C GLN A 609 36.01 -12.98 6.29
N PRO A 610 37.17 -12.36 6.61
CA PRO A 610 37.45 -10.92 6.58
C PRO A 610 37.48 -10.33 5.16
N PRO A 611 37.11 -9.06 4.94
CA PRO A 611 36.88 -8.49 3.60
C PRO A 611 38.15 -8.31 2.76
N ASN A 612 39.33 -8.39 3.39
CA ASN A 612 40.63 -8.29 2.72
C ASN A 612 41.27 -9.66 2.49
N ASP A 613 40.69 -10.73 3.04
CA ASP A 613 41.21 -12.08 2.85
C ASP A 613 40.67 -12.68 1.56
N THR A 614 41.54 -13.40 0.88
CA THR A 614 41.29 -14.00 -0.43
C THR A 614 41.08 -15.51 -0.34
N ALA A 615 41.32 -16.09 0.83
CA ALA A 615 41.26 -17.52 1.09
C ALA A 615 40.38 -17.81 2.32
N VAL A 616 39.14 -17.32 2.30
CA VAL A 616 38.14 -17.62 3.33
C VAL A 616 37.59 -19.02 3.10
N LEU A 617 37.49 -19.85 4.14
CA LEU A 617 36.90 -21.18 4.03
C LEU A 617 35.40 -21.05 3.71
N LEU A 618 35.01 -21.44 2.49
CA LEU A 618 33.63 -21.42 2.02
C LEU A 618 32.87 -22.69 2.37
N SER A 619 33.55 -23.84 2.32
CA SER A 619 33.02 -25.16 2.68
C SER A 619 34.12 -26.22 2.71
N THR A 620 33.89 -27.31 3.44
CA THR A 620 34.67 -28.55 3.31
C THR A 620 33.82 -29.57 2.55
N PHE A 621 34.34 -30.07 1.43
CA PHE A 621 33.65 -30.93 0.47
C PHE A 621 34.25 -32.33 0.43
N ASP A 622 33.46 -33.34 0.80
CA ASP A 622 33.83 -34.75 0.64
C ASP A 622 33.40 -35.26 -0.74
N LEU A 623 34.35 -35.27 -1.68
CA LEU A 623 34.11 -35.73 -3.05
C LEU A 623 33.77 -37.22 -3.10
N THR A 624 34.30 -38.02 -2.18
CA THR A 624 34.07 -39.48 -2.18
C THR A 624 32.64 -39.78 -1.77
N ALA A 625 32.20 -39.21 -0.65
CA ALA A 625 30.82 -39.35 -0.19
C ALA A 625 29.84 -38.77 -1.20
N ALA A 626 30.14 -37.60 -1.78
CA ALA A 626 29.28 -36.96 -2.77
C ALA A 626 29.15 -37.79 -4.06
N HIS A 627 30.25 -38.36 -4.56
CA HIS A 627 30.24 -39.22 -5.75
C HIS A 627 29.43 -40.50 -5.54
N GLN A 628 29.61 -41.16 -4.39
CA GLN A 628 28.85 -42.36 -4.02
C GLN A 628 27.35 -42.06 -3.89
N ALA A 629 27.01 -40.95 -3.23
CA ALA A 629 25.63 -40.51 -3.08
C ALA A 629 24.97 -40.21 -4.44
N ALA A 630 25.69 -39.54 -5.34
CA ALA A 630 25.16 -39.15 -6.65
C ALA A 630 24.99 -40.34 -7.62
N THR A 631 25.87 -41.34 -7.55
CA THR A 631 25.80 -42.54 -8.42
C THR A 631 24.95 -43.66 -7.82
N GLY A 632 24.64 -43.60 -6.52
CA GLY A 632 23.98 -44.69 -5.80
C GLY A 632 24.85 -45.96 -5.68
N SER A 633 26.16 -45.83 -5.87
CA SER A 633 27.12 -46.93 -5.91
C SER A 633 28.24 -46.71 -4.88
N SER A 634 28.95 -47.79 -4.52
CA SER A 634 30.18 -47.68 -3.73
C SER A 634 31.42 -47.39 -4.58
N GLU A 635 31.24 -46.93 -5.83
CA GLU A 635 32.33 -46.60 -6.73
C GLU A 635 33.11 -45.39 -6.20
N LEU A 636 34.42 -45.41 -6.44
CA LEU A 636 35.32 -44.33 -6.07
C LEU A 636 35.25 -43.21 -7.12
N PRO A 637 35.63 -41.97 -6.76
CA PRO A 637 35.70 -40.86 -7.71
C PRO A 637 36.46 -41.25 -9.00
N VAL A 638 35.85 -40.97 -10.15
CA VAL A 638 36.44 -41.20 -11.48
C VAL A 638 37.66 -40.32 -11.73
N GLU A 639 38.53 -40.74 -12.63
CA GLU A 639 39.65 -39.90 -13.05
C GLU A 639 39.16 -38.74 -13.92
N CYS A 640 39.40 -37.51 -13.45
CA CYS A 640 39.05 -36.26 -14.14
C CYS A 640 37.56 -35.95 -14.34
N GLY A 641 37.30 -34.68 -14.71
CA GLY A 641 35.98 -34.20 -15.14
C GLY A 641 35.17 -33.47 -14.08
N TYR A 642 35.75 -33.17 -12.92
CA TYR A 642 35.03 -32.46 -11.86
C TYR A 642 35.02 -30.96 -12.11
N THR A 643 33.88 -30.34 -11.81
CA THR A 643 33.74 -28.88 -11.78
C THR A 643 32.97 -28.50 -10.53
N ILE A 644 33.50 -27.54 -9.77
CA ILE A 644 32.78 -26.86 -8.70
C ILE A 644 32.47 -25.45 -9.19
N GLU A 645 31.24 -25.01 -9.01
CA GLU A 645 30.81 -23.67 -9.37
C GLU A 645 30.34 -22.93 -8.12
N MET A 646 30.87 -21.72 -7.97
CA MET A 646 30.37 -20.74 -7.05
C MET A 646 29.49 -19.74 -7.79
N ARG A 647 28.27 -19.52 -7.31
CA ARG A 647 27.38 -18.47 -7.81
C ARG A 647 27.17 -17.45 -6.70
N ALA A 648 27.45 -16.18 -6.94
CA ALA A 648 27.27 -15.09 -5.98
C ALA A 648 26.20 -14.10 -6.47
N TRP A 649 25.29 -13.70 -5.60
CA TRP A 649 24.17 -12.82 -5.90
C TRP A 649 24.31 -11.46 -5.23
N ASP A 650 23.88 -10.44 -5.96
CA ASP A 650 23.72 -9.06 -5.51
C ASP A 650 22.23 -8.83 -5.17
N ARG A 651 21.93 -8.09 -4.09
CA ARG A 651 20.57 -7.76 -3.65
C ARG A 651 19.93 -6.59 -4.41
N THR A 652 20.65 -5.95 -5.33
CA THR A 652 20.14 -4.88 -6.21
C THR A 652 18.85 -5.31 -6.89
N ILE A 653 17.87 -4.40 -6.93
CA ILE A 653 16.64 -4.55 -7.69
C ILE A 653 16.95 -4.19 -9.13
N VAL A 654 17.10 -5.22 -9.96
CA VAL A 654 17.50 -5.05 -11.35
C VAL A 654 16.31 -5.29 -12.26
N GLY A 655 15.96 -4.30 -13.08
CA GLY A 655 14.96 -4.45 -14.13
C GLY A 655 15.59 -4.79 -15.47
N ASN A 656 14.83 -5.49 -16.30
CA ASN A 656 15.13 -5.64 -17.72
C ASN A 656 13.88 -5.28 -18.52
N PHE A 657 14.02 -4.25 -19.35
CA PHE A 657 13.01 -3.79 -20.26
C PHE A 657 13.37 -4.21 -21.69
N SER A 658 12.45 -4.92 -22.33
CA SER A 658 12.55 -5.27 -23.75
C SER A 658 11.61 -4.36 -24.55
N PRO A 659 12.11 -3.30 -25.22
CA PRO A 659 11.25 -2.35 -25.91
C PRO A 659 10.43 -3.01 -27.04
N GLY A 660 11.06 -3.90 -27.81
CA GLY A 660 10.39 -4.59 -28.93
C GLY A 660 9.28 -5.57 -28.52
N ALA A 661 9.30 -6.03 -27.27
CA ALA A 661 8.23 -6.87 -26.69
C ALA A 661 7.32 -6.07 -25.74
N ASN A 662 7.63 -4.80 -25.48
CA ASN A 662 7.12 -4.00 -24.38
C ASN A 662 6.92 -4.80 -23.10
N ASN A 663 7.98 -5.45 -22.65
CA ASN A 663 7.94 -6.29 -21.47
C ASN A 663 8.99 -5.81 -20.47
N PHE A 664 8.52 -5.46 -19.28
CA PHE A 664 9.38 -5.23 -18.13
C PHE A 664 9.30 -6.44 -17.21
N HIS A 665 10.43 -6.91 -16.71
CA HIS A 665 10.45 -7.93 -15.69
C HIS A 665 11.62 -7.70 -14.74
N GLY A 666 11.40 -8.01 -13.46
CA GLY A 666 12.46 -8.11 -12.49
C GLY A 666 13.45 -9.21 -12.88
N THR A 667 14.73 -8.92 -12.70
CA THR A 667 15.83 -9.88 -12.86
C THR A 667 16.64 -9.93 -11.58
N VAL A 668 17.52 -10.92 -11.48
CA VAL A 668 18.43 -11.06 -10.35
C VAL A 668 19.84 -10.99 -10.90
N ARG A 669 20.66 -10.11 -10.34
CA ARG A 669 22.08 -10.02 -10.68
C ARG A 669 22.86 -11.09 -9.92
N TYR A 670 23.64 -11.86 -10.66
CA TYR A 670 24.58 -12.81 -10.10
C TYR A 670 25.74 -13.03 -11.06
N GLU A 671 26.85 -13.53 -10.54
CA GLU A 671 27.98 -14.00 -11.34
C GLU A 671 28.39 -15.42 -10.93
N GLU A 672 28.97 -16.14 -11.90
CA GLU A 672 29.37 -17.54 -11.75
C GLU A 672 30.88 -17.72 -11.94
N TYR A 673 31.50 -18.45 -11.01
CA TYR A 673 32.91 -18.81 -11.06
C TYR A 673 33.08 -20.33 -11.05
N PRO A 674 33.34 -20.95 -12.22
CA PRO A 674 33.60 -22.38 -12.33
C PRO A 674 35.08 -22.72 -12.14
N LEU A 675 35.35 -23.76 -11.34
CA LEU A 675 36.66 -24.35 -11.09
C LEU A 675 36.66 -25.83 -11.45
N SER A 676 37.37 -26.19 -12.52
CA SER A 676 37.44 -27.56 -13.01
C SER A 676 38.79 -28.20 -12.67
N PHE A 677 38.76 -29.44 -12.15
CA PHE A 677 39.95 -30.16 -11.72
C PHE A 677 39.91 -31.65 -12.07
N CYS A 678 41.08 -32.26 -12.06
CA CYS A 678 41.26 -33.69 -12.19
C CYS A 678 41.58 -34.34 -10.85
N TYR A 679 40.78 -35.33 -10.44
CA TYR A 679 41.21 -36.27 -9.42
C TYR A 679 42.09 -37.36 -10.05
N ARG A 680 43.26 -37.64 -9.46
CA ARG A 680 44.17 -38.72 -9.86
C ARG A 680 44.53 -39.57 -8.64
N PRO A 681 44.05 -40.81 -8.54
CA PRO A 681 44.43 -41.70 -7.45
C PRO A 681 45.92 -42.01 -7.54
N THR A 682 46.64 -41.94 -6.42
CA THR A 682 48.02 -42.45 -6.36
C THR A 682 47.97 -43.97 -6.55
N GLN A 683 48.51 -44.46 -7.66
CA GLN A 683 48.70 -45.90 -7.87
C GLN A 683 49.71 -46.41 -6.82
N ASN A 684 49.27 -47.30 -5.94
CA ASN A 684 50.17 -48.13 -5.13
C ASN A 684 50.79 -49.24 -5.98
#